data_AF-A0A1S1R955-F1
#
_entry.id   AF-A0A1S1R955-F1
#
_cell.length_a   1.000
_cell.length_b   1.000
_cell.length_c   1.000
_cell.angle_alpha   90.00
_cell.angle_beta   90.00
_cell.angle_gamma   90.00
#
_symmetry.space_group_name_H-M   'P 1'
#
loop_
_entity.id
_entity.type
_entity.pdbx_description
1 polymer ?
#
loop_
_entity_poly.entity_id
_entity_poly.type
_entity_poly.pdbx_seq_one_letter_code
_entity_poly.pdbx_strand_id
1 'polypeptide(L)'
;MCCLIVTLSERRSSRKEQPVSKVSWVFRPDLESRQISLPEQTVELPADLLDPLAHVVAEVFPQLVAHIPPTPAAELGRLGATAPAPVPLPPAPAGPVLTALRSAGPRLPERLLGALELAIDELPLRAPRGLARGLVDAPPNGPRGGNGSRASAAAAGESEAVQAVAILDEVHPGASDLINSYLRALVEHPAVAPLLAADDPAAAGPLDGHGPLDGRGSDDRPLDGTALGSTANGESANGGSAFGGSLFGPPDELADEPTLAARHGAAHLALAVTVAAAVLRELDPPMIGTGAPGIVGTAVGSVALVLPGRPMPLAYPAALLARRRAEYRLPRQAAGCVTVDGHCFGLVEGELPNPPSFARNGLVEAVSGGVLVRTGMGTGRVRVSLRVLATPPAPPVPADAVRWDEIVDVSWTAANGAAAVAGAGASAAGGTTTTGVGAGAGSAADLGHLTTPPWPGDYRLRVYAHGRDGAGEDETYELVVWSAPAAPETVHRRTDQLGHRLRGEELPPVVTVPETRYRWVRRRSAFREAATFTIVVGASPEDVVRCFDADPGAPCSLSRLRADQRTDPYVLVLPLDGDDRAVLAVEDNGFQGSRHPVLSAVSRHGLAASMFWNINALTRLSLARDGEVLAAFEPGPDAVPDAVVPLLRDVDLAGATDRVAKGLVVVERFTGHPVLSEHLDRIIENDVAYLINQH
;
A
#
# COMPACT_ATOMS: atom_id res chain seq x y z
N MET A 1 4.18 -22.74 16.97
CA MET A 1 4.70 -23.96 17.62
C MET A 1 5.52 -23.56 18.83
N CYS A 2 5.13 -24.12 20.00
CA CYS A 2 5.89 -24.38 21.23
C CYS A 2 6.51 -23.18 22.00
N CYS A 3 6.37 -23.05 23.32
CA CYS A 3 5.96 -24.04 24.32
C CYS A 3 5.44 -23.37 25.61
N LEU A 4 4.25 -23.80 26.03
CA LEU A 4 3.78 -23.75 27.40
C LEU A 4 4.50 -24.87 28.17
N ILE A 5 5.33 -24.54 29.15
CA ILE A 5 5.83 -25.51 30.13
C ILE A 5 4.92 -25.42 31.35
N VAL A 6 4.08 -26.45 31.52
CA VAL A 6 3.38 -26.72 32.79
C VAL A 6 4.20 -27.77 33.52
N THR A 7 4.82 -27.39 34.63
CA THR A 7 5.27 -28.32 35.66
C THR A 7 4.23 -28.36 36.77
N LEU A 8 3.51 -29.48 36.86
CA LEU A 8 2.76 -29.88 38.04
C LEU A 8 3.74 -30.52 39.03
N SER A 9 3.81 -29.99 40.25
CA SER A 9 4.33 -30.70 41.41
C SER A 9 3.48 -30.37 42.64
N GLU A 10 3.31 -31.39 43.48
CA GLU A 10 2.21 -31.59 44.40
C GLU A 10 2.24 -30.75 45.68
N ARG A 11 1.05 -30.72 46.30
CA ARG A 11 0.62 -30.04 47.54
C ARG A 11 1.62 -30.09 48.70
N ARG A 12 1.73 -28.96 49.43
CA ARG A 12 1.57 -28.92 50.91
C ARG A 12 1.30 -27.51 51.45
N SER A 13 0.13 -27.40 52.10
CA SER A 13 -0.20 -26.64 53.32
C SER A 13 0.21 -25.15 53.47
N SER A 14 -0.79 -24.26 53.43
CA SER A 14 -1.22 -23.41 54.57
C SER A 14 -1.86 -22.08 54.08
N ARG A 15 -3.16 -22.10 53.77
CA ARG A 15 -3.96 -20.88 53.63
C ARG A 15 -4.86 -20.74 54.86
N LYS A 16 -4.65 -19.67 55.63
CA LYS A 16 -5.65 -19.11 56.55
C LYS A 16 -6.66 -18.33 55.71
N GLU A 17 -7.93 -18.61 55.96
CA GLU A 17 -9.10 -17.93 55.39
C GLU A 17 -9.33 -16.54 56.02
N GLN A 18 -9.80 -15.59 55.20
CA GLN A 18 -11.00 -14.72 55.39
C GLN A 18 -10.85 -13.38 54.63
N PRO A 19 -11.95 -12.70 54.23
CA PRO A 19 -13.15 -13.18 53.55
C PRO A 19 -13.36 -12.45 52.20
N VAL A 20 -14.04 -13.11 51.26
CA VAL A 20 -14.40 -12.54 49.95
C VAL A 20 -15.60 -11.59 50.13
N SER A 21 -15.40 -10.30 49.92
CA SER A 21 -16.49 -9.35 49.73
C SER A 21 -17.14 -9.59 48.36
N LYS A 22 -18.41 -9.99 48.38
CA LYS A 22 -19.28 -10.02 47.20
C LYS A 22 -19.33 -8.61 46.59
N VAL A 23 -18.73 -8.44 45.41
CA VAL A 23 -19.07 -7.32 44.52
C VAL A 23 -20.22 -7.80 43.64
N SER A 24 -21.43 -7.32 43.91
CA SER A 24 -22.58 -7.49 43.04
C SER A 24 -22.46 -6.52 41.87
N TRP A 25 -22.34 -7.02 40.65
CA TRP A 25 -22.50 -6.20 39.45
C TRP A 25 -23.99 -5.90 39.24
N VAL A 26 -24.40 -4.67 39.54
CA VAL A 26 -25.70 -4.13 39.13
C VAL A 26 -25.45 -3.36 37.84
N PHE A 27 -25.93 -3.91 36.71
CA PHE A 27 -25.89 -3.26 35.41
C PHE A 27 -26.88 -2.08 35.43
N ARG A 28 -26.40 -0.84 35.31
CA ARG A 28 -27.23 0.34 35.05
C ARG A 28 -27.09 0.71 33.56
N PRO A 29 -28.16 0.66 32.76
CA PRO A 29 -28.10 0.86 31.31
C PRO A 29 -28.26 2.34 30.89
N ASP A 30 -27.68 3.27 31.65
CA ASP A 30 -27.84 4.72 31.42
C ASP A 30 -26.57 5.52 31.74
N LEU A 31 -25.45 5.18 31.09
CA LEU A 31 -24.30 6.09 30.99
C LEU A 31 -23.78 6.07 29.56
N GLU A 32 -24.26 7.04 28.77
CA GLU A 32 -23.57 7.50 27.57
C GLU A 32 -22.09 7.70 27.86
N SER A 33 -21.28 7.32 26.88
CA SER A 33 -19.83 7.41 26.77
C SER A 33 -19.28 8.75 27.26
N ARG A 34 -19.11 8.93 28.57
CA ARG A 34 -18.23 9.96 29.10
C ARG A 34 -16.81 9.45 28.92
N GLN A 35 -16.20 9.84 27.81
CA GLN A 35 -14.75 9.99 27.71
C GLN A 35 -14.27 10.65 29.00
N ILE A 36 -13.61 9.89 29.87
CA ILE A 36 -12.81 10.47 30.94
C ILE A 36 -11.58 11.03 30.23
N SER A 37 -11.71 12.24 29.69
CA SER A 37 -10.56 13.04 29.33
C SER A 37 -9.83 13.33 30.64
N LEU A 38 -8.70 12.66 30.85
CA LEU A 38 -7.71 13.15 31.79
C LEU A 38 -7.40 14.60 31.38
N PRO A 39 -7.40 15.57 32.30
CA PRO A 39 -7.04 16.93 31.93
C PRO A 39 -5.64 16.89 31.31
N GLU A 40 -5.49 17.38 30.08
CA GLU A 40 -4.18 17.79 29.59
C GLU A 40 -3.59 18.68 30.68
N GLN A 41 -2.41 18.34 31.21
CA GLN A 41 -1.66 19.27 32.03
C GLN A 41 -1.26 20.44 31.12
N THR A 42 -2.14 21.42 30.99
CA THR A 42 -1.83 22.70 30.38
C THR A 42 -0.85 23.39 31.31
N VAL A 43 0.42 23.33 30.96
CA VAL A 43 1.45 24.16 31.58
C VAL A 43 1.08 25.61 31.25
N GLU A 44 0.69 26.39 32.26
CA GLU A 44 0.37 27.80 32.07
C GLU A 44 1.65 28.55 31.68
N LEU A 45 1.69 29.03 30.43
CA LEU A 45 2.82 29.82 29.93
C LEU A 45 2.72 31.25 30.49
N PRO A 46 3.82 31.84 30.98
CA PRO A 46 3.85 33.25 31.35
C PRO A 46 3.67 34.12 30.10
N ALA A 47 2.49 34.73 29.94
CA ALA A 47 2.16 35.53 28.76
C ALA A 47 3.08 36.75 28.58
N ASP A 48 3.66 37.25 29.67
CA ASP A 48 4.62 38.35 29.71
C ASP A 48 6.01 38.00 29.13
N LEU A 49 6.31 36.72 28.94
CA LEU A 49 7.61 36.25 28.43
C LEU A 49 7.61 35.92 26.93
N LEU A 50 6.43 35.83 26.29
CA LEU A 50 6.33 35.48 24.86
C LEU A 50 6.89 36.58 23.95
N ASP A 51 6.53 37.84 24.19
CA ASP A 51 7.00 39.00 23.41
C ASP A 51 8.54 39.18 23.47
N PRO A 52 9.19 39.16 24.66
CA PRO A 52 10.64 39.20 24.76
C PRO A 52 11.33 38.00 24.10
N LEU A 53 10.79 36.78 24.29
CA LEU A 53 11.35 35.59 23.67
C LEU A 53 11.24 35.63 22.14
N ALA A 54 10.14 36.14 21.59
CA ALA A 54 9.96 36.31 20.15
C ALA A 54 10.99 37.28 19.53
N HIS A 55 11.37 38.35 20.23
CA HIS A 55 12.45 39.24 19.76
C HIS A 55 13.82 38.55 19.74
N VAL A 56 14.11 37.74 20.76
CA VAL A 56 15.34 36.93 20.80
C VAL A 56 15.38 35.92 19.66
N VAL A 57 14.24 35.29 19.35
CA VAL A 57 14.12 34.43 18.16
C VAL A 57 14.48 35.22 16.90
N ALA A 58 13.86 36.38 16.68
CA ALA A 58 14.10 37.17 15.47
C ALA A 58 15.56 37.62 15.31
N GLU A 59 16.26 37.91 16.41
CA GLU A 59 17.69 38.28 16.41
C GLU A 59 18.60 37.13 15.98
N VAL A 60 18.35 35.92 16.49
CA VAL A 60 19.25 34.76 16.33
C VAL A 60 18.88 33.90 15.12
N PHE A 61 17.65 34.00 14.63
CA PHE A 61 17.09 33.17 13.56
C PHE A 61 17.97 33.09 12.29
N PRO A 62 18.48 34.20 11.71
CA PRO A 62 19.28 34.13 10.48
C PRO A 62 20.59 33.34 10.65
N GLN A 63 21.22 33.46 11.82
CA GLN A 63 22.45 32.75 12.13
C GLN A 63 22.20 31.24 12.21
N LEU A 64 21.14 30.81 12.91
CA LEU A 64 20.83 29.38 13.03
C LEU A 64 20.43 28.75 11.69
N VAL A 65 19.60 29.43 10.88
CA VAL A 65 19.20 28.91 9.56
C VAL A 65 20.42 28.65 8.66
N ALA A 66 21.44 29.52 8.71
CA ALA A 66 22.67 29.34 7.93
C ALA A 66 23.48 28.09 8.31
N HIS A 67 23.33 27.58 9.54
CA HIS A 67 24.03 26.38 10.01
C HIS A 67 23.22 25.08 9.83
N ILE A 68 21.93 25.16 9.48
CA ILE A 68 21.09 23.98 9.29
C ILE A 68 21.31 23.38 7.89
N PRO A 69 21.77 22.12 7.77
CA PRO A 69 22.00 21.53 6.45
C PRO A 69 20.70 21.29 5.68
N PRO A 70 20.66 21.51 4.35
CA PRO A 70 19.42 21.51 3.57
C PRO A 70 18.76 20.13 3.48
N THR A 71 19.53 19.05 3.40
CA THR A 71 18.98 17.69 3.29
C THR A 71 18.20 17.24 4.54
N PRO A 72 18.74 17.27 5.77
CA PRO A 72 17.97 16.94 6.97
C PRO A 72 16.84 17.95 7.23
N ALA A 73 17.02 19.23 6.85
CA ALA A 73 15.93 20.20 6.91
C ALA A 73 14.77 19.84 5.98
N ALA A 74 15.05 19.36 4.76
CA ALA A 74 14.00 18.91 3.83
C ALA A 74 13.28 17.66 4.34
N GLU A 75 13.98 16.75 5.03
CA GLU A 75 13.36 15.60 5.70
C GLU A 75 12.35 16.06 6.77
N LEU A 76 12.72 17.04 7.62
CA LEU A 76 11.80 17.63 8.60
C LEU A 76 10.65 18.39 7.94
N GLY A 77 10.94 19.24 6.95
CA GLY A 77 9.94 20.08 6.30
C GLY A 77 8.85 19.31 5.57
N ARG A 78 9.14 18.07 5.13
CA ARG A 78 8.13 17.19 4.51
C ARG A 78 7.11 16.64 5.51
N LEU A 79 7.36 16.69 6.81
CA LEU A 79 6.40 16.24 7.83
C LEU A 79 5.09 17.06 7.79
N GLY A 80 5.13 18.28 7.27
CA GLY A 80 3.94 19.13 7.06
C GLY A 80 3.10 18.73 5.84
N ALA A 81 3.66 17.93 4.93
CA ALA A 81 2.94 17.42 3.76
C ALA A 81 2.08 16.19 4.06
N THR A 82 2.32 15.51 5.19
CA THR A 82 1.47 14.42 5.67
C THR A 82 0.33 14.98 6.50
N ALA A 83 -0.92 14.78 6.04
CA ALA A 83 -2.09 15.04 6.87
C ALA A 83 -1.95 14.29 8.20
N PRO A 84 -2.35 14.88 9.35
CA PRO A 84 -2.25 14.23 10.64
C PRO A 84 -3.13 12.98 10.63
N ALA A 85 -2.53 11.81 10.44
CA ALA A 85 -3.17 10.58 10.85
C ALA A 85 -3.21 10.62 12.39
N PRO A 86 -4.37 10.41 13.03
CA PRO A 86 -4.40 10.19 14.47
C PRO A 86 -3.69 8.85 14.69
N VAL A 87 -2.39 8.89 14.95
CA VAL A 87 -1.66 7.71 15.43
C VAL A 87 -2.15 7.52 16.87
N PRO A 88 -2.91 6.46 17.18
CA PRO A 88 -3.16 6.11 18.56
C PRO A 88 -1.84 5.55 19.06
N LEU A 89 -0.96 6.43 19.54
CA LEU A 89 0.24 5.99 20.23
C LEU A 89 -0.25 5.30 21.51
N PRO A 90 0.07 4.01 21.73
CA PRO A 90 -0.08 3.44 23.06
C PRO A 90 0.73 4.32 24.03
N PRO A 91 0.29 4.50 25.29
CA PRO A 91 1.03 5.31 26.26
C PRO A 91 2.41 4.68 26.46
N ALA A 92 3.39 5.18 25.73
CA ALA A 92 4.78 4.90 26.01
C ALA A 92 5.08 5.52 27.37
N PRO A 93 5.95 4.93 28.19
CA PRO A 93 6.39 5.52 29.46
C PRO A 93 7.20 6.83 29.28
N ALA A 94 7.26 7.39 28.06
CA ALA A 94 8.04 8.55 27.65
C ALA A 94 7.11 9.68 27.19
N GLY A 95 7.52 10.94 27.42
CA GLY A 95 6.79 12.13 26.97
C GLY A 95 6.60 12.20 25.44
N PRO A 96 5.64 13.00 24.94
CA PRO A 96 5.30 13.08 23.52
C PRO A 96 6.49 13.55 22.66
N VAL A 97 7.34 14.44 23.16
CA VAL A 97 8.53 14.94 22.46
C VAL A 97 9.55 13.82 22.22
N LEU A 98 9.85 13.01 23.24
CA LEU A 98 10.79 11.89 23.11
C LEU A 98 10.24 10.79 22.19
N THR A 99 8.94 10.52 22.23
CA THR A 99 8.28 9.59 21.32
C THR A 99 8.35 10.07 19.86
N ALA A 100 8.10 11.36 19.61
CA ALA A 100 8.22 11.95 18.28
C ALA A 100 9.68 11.94 17.76
N LEU A 101 10.65 12.27 18.63
CA LEU A 101 12.07 12.21 18.32
C LEU A 101 12.51 10.79 17.92
N ARG A 102 12.08 9.76 18.66
CA ARG A 102 12.36 8.35 18.29
C ARG A 102 11.73 7.97 16.96
N SER A 103 10.53 8.48 16.67
CA SER A 103 9.81 8.22 15.41
C SER A 103 10.48 8.87 14.20
N ALA A 104 11.25 9.95 14.41
CA ALA A 104 12.08 10.56 13.37
C ALA A 104 13.29 9.70 12.93
N GLY A 105 13.57 8.62 13.66
CA GLY A 105 14.67 7.69 13.39
C GLY A 105 16.03 8.22 13.87
N PRO A 106 17.06 7.36 13.94
CA PRO A 106 18.33 7.70 14.59
C PRO A 106 19.24 8.62 13.76
N ARG A 107 19.06 8.70 12.43
CA ARG A 107 19.99 9.44 11.55
C ARG A 107 19.71 10.93 11.48
N LEU A 108 18.45 11.33 11.57
CA LEU A 108 18.05 12.72 11.41
C LEU A 108 18.53 13.58 12.60
N PRO A 109 18.30 13.19 13.87
CA PRO A 109 18.81 13.93 15.02
C PRO A 109 20.33 14.01 15.06
N GLU A 110 21.05 12.94 14.71
CA GLU A 110 22.53 12.90 14.68
C GLU A 110 23.12 13.87 13.66
N ARG A 111 22.57 13.92 12.44
CA ARG A 111 23.04 14.84 11.40
C ARG A 111 22.82 16.30 11.77
N LEU A 112 21.71 16.58 12.45
CA LEU A 112 21.39 17.93 12.95
C LEU A 112 22.24 18.29 14.16
N LEU A 113 22.50 17.33 15.06
CA LEU A 113 23.38 17.53 16.21
C LEU A 113 24.80 17.87 15.75
N GLY A 114 25.41 17.03 14.91
CA GLY A 114 26.76 17.28 14.42
C GLY A 114 26.91 18.59 13.61
N ALA A 115 25.84 19.11 13.02
CA ALA A 115 25.85 20.38 12.31
C ALA A 115 25.68 21.60 13.23
N LEU A 116 24.91 21.44 14.32
CA LEU A 116 24.50 22.54 15.19
C LEU A 116 25.28 22.60 16.51
N GLU A 117 26.01 21.56 16.88
CA GLU A 117 26.69 21.44 18.19
C GLU A 117 27.52 22.68 18.52
N LEU A 118 28.46 23.05 17.66
CA LEU A 118 29.32 24.23 17.85
C LEU A 118 28.54 25.55 17.76
N ALA A 119 27.59 25.64 16.81
CA ALA A 119 26.79 26.84 16.61
C ALA A 119 25.88 27.14 17.80
N ILE A 120 25.39 26.09 18.48
CA ILE A 120 24.61 26.21 19.71
C ILE A 120 25.51 26.73 20.82
N ASP A 121 26.69 26.15 21.04
CA ASP A 121 27.58 26.58 22.13
C ASP A 121 28.01 28.05 21.99
N GLU A 122 28.22 28.53 20.77
CA GLU A 122 28.58 29.92 20.48
C GLU A 122 27.38 30.87 20.35
N LEU A 123 26.16 30.37 20.48
CA LEU A 123 24.93 31.14 20.23
C LEU A 123 24.79 32.30 21.24
N PRO A 124 24.83 33.58 20.80
CA PRO A 124 24.73 34.74 21.67
C PRO A 124 23.28 34.98 22.13
N LEU A 125 22.75 34.06 22.92
CA LEU A 125 21.35 34.04 23.32
C LEU A 125 21.13 34.83 24.61
N ARG A 126 20.46 35.99 24.51
CA ARG A 126 20.04 36.81 25.67
C ARG A 126 18.57 36.58 26.00
N ALA A 127 18.25 35.38 26.48
CA ALA A 127 16.88 35.00 26.81
C ALA A 127 16.35 35.76 28.04
N PRO A 128 15.03 36.06 28.10
CA PRO A 128 14.41 36.57 29.32
C PRO A 128 14.50 35.53 30.45
N ARG A 129 14.59 35.99 31.71
CA ARG A 129 14.57 35.10 32.88
C ARG A 129 13.12 34.75 33.24
N GLY A 130 12.94 33.57 33.83
CA GLY A 130 11.65 33.03 34.28
C GLY A 130 10.99 32.06 33.30
N LEU A 131 11.67 31.66 32.22
CA LEU A 131 11.12 30.73 31.21
C LEU A 131 10.91 29.33 31.81
N ALA A 132 11.79 28.89 32.71
CA ALA A 132 11.68 27.62 33.43
C ALA A 132 10.71 27.64 34.62
N ARG A 133 10.06 28.78 34.94
CA ARG A 133 9.20 28.95 36.13
C ARG A 133 7.97 28.05 36.17
N GLY A 134 7.52 27.57 35.00
CA GLY A 134 6.42 26.62 34.87
C GLY A 134 6.77 25.16 35.21
N LEU A 135 8.06 24.85 35.42
CA LEU A 135 8.48 23.55 35.91
C LEU A 135 8.19 23.46 37.41
N VAL A 136 7.34 22.51 37.79
CA VAL A 136 7.02 22.27 39.20
C VAL A 136 8.27 21.71 39.89
N ASP A 137 8.73 22.36 40.96
CA ASP A 137 9.73 21.78 41.85
C ASP A 137 9.24 20.41 42.33
N ALA A 138 9.96 19.35 42.00
CA ALA A 138 9.73 18.06 42.63
C ALA A 138 9.87 18.24 44.15
N PRO A 139 8.87 17.85 44.97
CA PRO A 139 9.00 17.98 46.42
C PRO A 139 10.25 17.18 46.86
N PRO A 140 11.10 17.72 47.75
CA PRO A 140 12.37 17.09 48.13
C PRO A 140 12.22 15.75 48.90
N ASN A 141 11.01 15.20 49.01
CA ASN A 141 10.67 14.01 49.80
C ASN A 141 9.69 13.05 49.10
N GLY A 142 9.85 12.79 47.80
CA GLY A 142 9.38 11.51 47.22
C GLY A 142 10.30 10.37 47.70
N PRO A 143 9.79 9.14 47.95
CA PRO A 143 10.62 8.09 48.53
C PRO A 143 11.83 7.83 47.62
N ARG A 144 13.02 8.18 48.10
CA ARG A 144 14.29 7.66 47.58
C ARG A 144 14.23 6.14 47.71
N GLY A 145 13.75 5.49 46.65
CA GLY A 145 13.96 4.07 46.42
C GLY A 145 15.47 3.86 46.33
N GLY A 146 16.07 3.54 47.46
CA GLY A 146 17.47 3.19 47.54
C GLY A 146 17.77 1.98 46.64
N ASN A 147 18.96 2.04 46.05
CA ASN A 147 19.66 0.98 45.35
C ASN A 147 19.30 0.78 43.88
N GLY A 148 20.01 1.56 43.06
CA GLY A 148 20.38 1.19 41.72
C GLY A 148 20.56 2.43 40.88
N SER A 149 21.80 2.87 40.72
CA SER A 149 22.19 3.49 39.45
C SER A 149 21.88 2.46 38.36
N ARG A 150 20.64 2.47 37.87
CA ARG A 150 20.33 2.05 36.53
C ARG A 150 20.55 3.31 35.72
N ALA A 151 21.82 3.60 35.42
CA ALA A 151 22.09 4.05 34.06
C ALA A 151 21.26 3.11 33.18
N SER A 152 20.20 3.65 32.56
CA SER A 152 19.53 2.96 31.48
C SER A 152 20.65 2.42 30.62
N ALA A 153 20.80 1.10 30.58
CA ALA A 153 21.82 0.50 29.75
C ALA A 153 21.47 0.97 28.35
N ALA A 154 22.23 1.95 27.84
CA ALA A 154 22.03 2.52 26.53
C ALA A 154 21.87 1.32 25.60
N ALA A 155 20.68 1.18 25.00
CA ALA A 155 20.52 0.18 23.98
C ALA A 155 21.55 0.56 22.91
N ALA A 156 22.57 -0.28 22.72
CA ALA A 156 23.66 0.02 21.81
C ALA A 156 23.06 0.36 20.43
N GLY A 157 23.15 1.64 20.04
CA GLY A 157 22.55 2.17 18.82
C GLY A 157 21.51 3.28 18.98
N GLU A 158 21.13 3.73 20.19
CA GLU A 158 20.33 4.95 20.36
C GLU A 158 21.17 6.22 20.15
N SER A 159 20.61 7.20 19.44
CA SER A 159 21.21 8.51 19.18
C SER A 159 21.53 9.27 20.47
N GLU A 160 22.63 10.02 20.48
CA GLU A 160 23.06 10.88 21.60
C GLU A 160 21.98 11.90 21.96
N ALA A 161 21.32 12.49 20.96
CA ALA A 161 20.19 13.40 21.16
C ALA A 161 18.99 12.72 21.83
N VAL A 162 18.69 11.46 21.48
CA VAL A 162 17.61 10.68 22.11
C VAL A 162 17.93 10.38 23.57
N GLN A 163 19.18 9.99 23.86
CA GLN A 163 19.64 9.71 25.21
C GLN A 163 19.61 10.97 26.07
N ALA A 164 20.07 12.10 25.54
CA ALA A 164 20.08 13.38 26.24
C ALA A 164 18.66 13.85 26.63
N VAL A 165 17.68 13.70 25.74
CA VAL A 165 16.28 14.05 26.04
C VAL A 165 15.66 13.09 27.07
N ALA A 166 15.99 11.80 27.01
CA ALA A 166 15.53 10.83 28.00
C ALA A 166 16.05 11.16 29.41
N ILE A 167 17.32 11.54 29.53
CA ILE A 167 17.92 11.99 30.79
C ILE A 167 17.31 13.33 31.24
N LEU A 168 17.09 14.26 30.30
CA LEU A 168 16.45 15.55 30.60
C LEU A 168 15.07 15.38 31.21
N ASP A 169 14.21 14.54 30.63
CA ASP A 169 12.86 14.29 31.15
C ASP A 169 12.86 13.52 32.47
N GLU A 170 13.89 12.71 32.73
CA GLU A 170 14.05 12.02 34.03
C GLU A 170 14.46 12.99 35.15
N VAL A 171 15.35 13.94 34.86
CA VAL A 171 15.88 14.90 35.83
C VAL A 171 14.95 16.10 36.02
N HIS A 172 14.35 16.59 34.93
CA HIS A 172 13.40 17.71 34.90
C HIS A 172 12.09 17.29 34.21
N PRO A 173 11.22 16.51 34.90
CA PRO A 173 9.94 16.11 34.34
C PRO A 173 9.13 17.30 33.82
N GLY A 174 8.75 17.24 32.53
CA GLY A 174 7.99 18.29 31.86
C GLY A 174 8.82 19.39 31.17
N ALA A 175 10.15 19.33 31.19
CA ALA A 175 11.01 20.29 30.49
C ALA A 175 10.79 20.27 28.97
N SER A 176 10.78 19.09 28.34
CA SER A 176 10.51 18.97 26.91
C SER A 176 9.09 19.41 26.54
N ASP A 177 8.10 19.13 27.38
CA ASP A 177 6.70 19.55 27.19
C ASP A 177 6.51 21.08 27.34
N LEU A 178 7.20 21.71 28.28
CA LEU A 178 7.23 23.17 28.43
C LEU A 178 7.84 23.84 27.20
N ILE A 179 8.96 23.31 26.68
CA ILE A 179 9.60 23.81 25.45
C ILE A 179 8.66 23.69 24.25
N ASN A 180 8.00 22.54 24.09
CA ASN A 180 7.00 22.33 23.06
C ASN A 180 5.78 23.28 23.22
N SER A 181 5.41 23.62 24.45
CA SER A 181 4.33 24.59 24.71
C SER A 181 4.72 26.01 24.28
N TYR A 182 5.93 26.48 24.62
CA TYR A 182 6.45 27.76 24.10
C TYR A 182 6.55 27.76 22.58
N LEU A 183 7.02 26.67 21.97
CA LEU A 183 7.10 26.53 20.52
C LEU A 183 5.70 26.70 19.88
N ARG A 184 4.68 26.02 20.40
CA ARG A 184 3.31 26.13 19.88
C ARG A 184 2.76 27.55 19.96
N ALA A 185 3.04 28.27 21.06
CA ALA A 185 2.65 29.67 21.21
C ALA A 185 3.39 30.60 20.25
N LEU A 186 4.69 30.39 20.06
CA LEU A 186 5.55 31.27 19.25
C LEU A 186 5.33 31.13 17.75
N VAL A 187 4.93 29.96 17.24
CA VAL A 187 4.70 29.79 15.79
C VAL A 187 3.60 30.72 15.26
N GLU A 188 2.61 31.06 16.08
CA GLU A 188 1.53 32.01 15.72
C GLU A 188 1.87 33.46 16.07
N HIS A 189 3.03 33.72 16.67
CA HIS A 189 3.37 35.04 17.19
C HIS A 189 3.64 36.02 16.04
N PRO A 190 3.09 37.26 16.06
CA PRO A 190 3.25 38.23 14.95
C PRO A 190 4.69 38.55 14.56
N ALA A 191 5.63 38.49 15.51
CA ALA A 191 7.06 38.72 15.25
C ALA A 191 7.80 37.48 14.69
N VAL A 192 7.24 36.28 14.83
CA VAL A 192 7.88 35.01 14.44
C VAL A 192 7.25 34.42 13.18
N ALA A 193 5.92 34.50 13.04
CA ALA A 193 5.19 33.97 11.89
C ALA A 193 5.76 34.43 10.53
N PRO A 194 6.20 35.70 10.34
CA PRO A 194 6.84 36.13 9.10
C PRO A 194 8.16 35.41 8.79
N LEU A 195 8.92 35.00 9.81
CA LEU A 195 10.19 34.26 9.66
C LEU A 195 9.96 32.81 9.22
N LEU A 196 8.78 32.26 9.50
CA LEU A 196 8.41 30.88 9.15
C LEU A 196 7.81 30.74 7.75
N ALA A 197 7.44 31.86 7.12
CA ALA A 197 6.94 31.90 5.74
C ALA A 197 8.11 31.65 4.76
N ALA A 198 8.35 30.39 4.41
CA ALA A 198 9.47 29.93 3.59
C ALA A 198 9.45 30.36 2.10
N ASP A 199 8.55 31.28 1.73
CA ASP A 199 8.35 31.76 0.36
C ASP A 199 9.20 33.00 0.01
N ASP A 200 9.91 33.62 0.98
CA ASP A 200 10.69 34.84 0.75
C ASP A 200 12.18 34.56 0.45
N PRO A 201 12.72 34.91 -0.74
CA PRO A 201 14.14 34.76 -1.06
C PRO A 201 15.07 35.63 -0.19
N ALA A 202 14.56 36.65 0.52
CA ALA A 202 15.35 37.52 1.38
C ALA A 202 15.91 36.84 2.64
N ALA A 203 15.42 35.65 3.00
CA ALA A 203 15.94 34.85 4.12
C ALA A 203 17.21 34.05 3.77
N ALA A 204 17.63 34.03 2.49
CA ALA A 204 18.84 33.35 2.04
C ALA A 204 20.01 34.35 1.92
N GLY A 205 20.98 34.25 2.83
CA GLY A 205 22.31 34.81 2.56
C GLY A 205 22.95 34.11 1.34
N PRO A 206 23.92 34.75 0.65
CA PRO A 206 24.51 34.19 -0.56
C PRO A 206 25.23 32.86 -0.27
N LEU A 207 24.79 31.78 -0.92
CA LEU A 207 25.45 30.48 -0.90
C LEU A 207 26.47 30.40 -2.04
N ASP A 208 27.52 31.21 -2.00
CA ASP A 208 28.66 31.07 -2.92
C ASP A 208 29.96 30.90 -2.13
N GLY A 209 30.37 29.63 -2.01
CA GLY A 209 31.69 29.24 -1.52
C GLY A 209 32.73 29.32 -2.62
N HIS A 210 33.28 30.52 -2.86
CA HIS A 210 34.60 30.68 -3.47
C HIS A 210 35.31 31.88 -2.85
N GLY A 211 36.24 31.61 -1.93
CA GLY A 211 37.05 32.63 -1.28
C GLY A 211 38.03 33.31 -2.24
N PRO A 212 38.30 34.62 -2.10
CA PRO A 212 39.33 35.30 -2.87
C PRO A 212 40.69 35.06 -2.22
N LEU A 213 41.64 34.53 -2.98
CA LEU A 213 43.06 34.57 -2.63
C LEU A 213 43.67 35.85 -3.22
N ASP A 214 44.16 36.69 -2.32
CA ASP A 214 44.99 37.85 -2.58
C ASP A 214 46.24 37.49 -3.40
N GLY A 215 46.57 38.33 -4.38
CA GLY A 215 47.83 38.33 -5.10
C GLY A 215 48.20 39.74 -5.56
N ARG A 216 49.00 40.44 -4.75
CA ARG A 216 49.63 41.72 -5.11
C ARG A 216 50.65 41.54 -6.25
N GLY A 217 50.64 42.50 -7.18
CA GLY A 217 51.87 43.21 -7.59
C GLY A 217 52.52 42.86 -8.92
N SER A 218 52.36 43.80 -9.87
CA SER A 218 53.31 44.28 -10.89
C SER A 218 53.98 43.30 -11.88
N ASP A 219 53.67 43.42 -13.17
CA ASP A 219 54.58 44.09 -14.13
C ASP A 219 53.97 44.27 -15.54
N ASP A 220 54.06 45.51 -16.01
CA ASP A 220 54.46 46.02 -17.33
C ASP A 220 54.24 45.24 -18.66
N ARG A 221 53.50 45.93 -19.56
CA ARG A 221 53.61 46.09 -21.04
C ARG A 221 52.55 45.47 -21.98
N PRO A 222 52.12 46.23 -23.01
CA PRO A 222 51.14 45.81 -24.02
C PRO A 222 51.81 45.43 -25.35
N LEU A 223 51.27 44.46 -26.09
CA LEU A 223 51.49 44.34 -27.54
C LEU A 223 50.28 43.70 -28.24
N ASP A 224 49.64 44.53 -29.08
CA ASP A 224 49.24 44.33 -30.47
C ASP A 224 48.79 42.95 -30.99
N GLY A 225 47.61 42.99 -31.63
CA GLY A 225 47.58 42.77 -33.08
C GLY A 225 46.92 41.49 -33.57
N THR A 226 45.75 41.68 -34.22
CA THR A 226 45.36 41.11 -35.53
C THR A 226 45.34 39.58 -35.72
N ALA A 227 44.46 38.94 -36.48
CA ALA A 227 43.27 39.25 -37.25
C ALA A 227 42.89 37.93 -37.99
N LEU A 228 41.62 37.78 -38.38
CA LEU A 228 41.13 37.03 -39.56
C LEU A 228 41.26 35.48 -39.54
N GLY A 229 40.33 34.67 -40.04
CA GLY A 229 39.09 34.85 -40.80
C GLY A 229 38.26 33.55 -40.68
N SER A 230 36.93 33.61 -40.64
CA SER A 230 36.01 33.69 -41.79
C SER A 230 36.04 32.44 -42.70
N THR A 231 34.96 31.66 -42.66
CA THR A 231 34.04 31.33 -43.79
C THR A 231 32.88 30.53 -43.18
N ALA A 232 31.68 31.10 -42.97
CA ALA A 232 30.66 31.51 -43.93
C ALA A 232 30.16 30.35 -44.82
N ASN A 233 28.94 29.91 -44.54
CA ASN A 233 27.87 29.81 -45.54
C ASN A 233 26.53 30.00 -44.83
N GLY A 234 25.89 31.12 -45.13
CA GLY A 234 24.52 31.41 -44.77
C GLY A 234 23.61 31.31 -45.99
N GLU A 235 22.31 31.44 -45.72
CA GLU A 235 21.18 31.93 -46.53
C GLU A 235 19.91 31.37 -45.86
N SER A 236 18.79 32.06 -45.67
CA SER A 236 18.31 33.42 -45.98
C SER A 236 17.02 33.59 -45.15
N ALA A 237 16.86 34.65 -44.35
CA ALA A 237 16.16 35.91 -44.67
C ALA A 237 14.60 35.87 -44.60
N ASN A 238 14.07 36.51 -43.56
CA ASN A 238 12.89 37.41 -43.47
C ASN A 238 12.40 37.41 -42.00
N GLY A 239 12.10 38.51 -41.29
CA GLY A 239 11.90 39.90 -41.66
C GLY A 239 10.71 40.44 -40.85
N GLY A 240 10.97 41.30 -39.87
CA GLY A 240 10.03 42.32 -39.35
C GLY A 240 9.00 41.92 -38.28
N SER A 241 9.19 42.42 -37.05
CA SER A 241 8.26 43.37 -36.40
C SER A 241 8.67 43.61 -34.94
N ALA A 242 8.87 44.87 -34.59
CA ALA A 242 8.94 45.36 -33.22
C ALA A 242 7.59 46.00 -32.86
N PHE A 243 7.29 45.94 -31.55
CA PHE A 243 6.22 46.60 -30.77
C PHE A 243 4.92 45.83 -30.53
N GLY A 244 4.85 45.29 -29.31
CA GLY A 244 3.68 44.76 -28.61
C GLY A 244 4.14 44.15 -27.30
N GLY A 245 4.34 44.97 -26.26
CA GLY A 245 4.89 44.56 -24.97
C GLY A 245 4.08 43.43 -24.31
N SER A 246 4.78 42.37 -23.92
CA SER A 246 4.26 41.36 -22.99
C SER A 246 4.84 41.63 -21.61
N LEU A 247 3.95 41.80 -20.65
CA LEU A 247 4.12 42.06 -19.22
C LEU A 247 4.73 40.88 -18.43
N PHE A 248 5.51 40.01 -19.08
CA PHE A 248 6.11 38.85 -18.44
C PHE A 248 7.59 38.77 -18.83
N GLY A 249 8.43 39.40 -18.01
CA GLY A 249 9.82 38.96 -17.88
C GLY A 249 9.86 37.51 -17.36
N PRO A 250 10.99 36.80 -17.49
CA PRO A 250 11.09 35.44 -16.99
C PRO A 250 10.76 35.44 -15.49
N PRO A 251 9.87 34.55 -15.01
CA PRO A 251 9.63 34.44 -13.57
C PRO A 251 10.94 34.01 -12.92
N ASP A 252 11.30 34.64 -11.80
CA ASP A 252 12.32 34.11 -10.88
C ASP A 252 12.14 32.60 -10.75
N GLU A 253 13.23 31.84 -10.89
CA GLU A 253 13.19 30.37 -10.83
C GLU A 253 12.50 29.93 -9.54
N LEU A 254 11.27 29.40 -9.66
CA LEU A 254 10.55 28.79 -8.55
C LEU A 254 11.45 27.72 -7.94
N ALA A 255 11.76 27.87 -6.65
CA ALA A 255 12.59 26.92 -5.91
C ALA A 255 12.01 25.49 -6.05
N ASP A 256 12.89 24.50 -6.21
CA ASP A 256 12.50 23.10 -6.33
C ASP A 256 11.90 22.55 -5.01
N GLU A 257 11.21 21.41 -5.08
CA GLU A 257 10.56 20.81 -3.90
C GLU A 257 11.53 20.61 -2.73
N PRO A 258 12.76 20.09 -2.95
CA PRO A 258 13.70 19.90 -1.85
C PRO A 258 14.10 21.21 -1.20
N THR A 259 14.29 22.29 -1.97
CA THR A 259 14.65 23.60 -1.44
C THR A 259 13.52 24.21 -0.61
N LEU A 260 12.27 24.12 -1.08
CA LEU A 260 11.11 24.60 -0.33
C LEU A 260 10.89 23.81 0.96
N ALA A 261 11.02 22.47 0.90
CA ALA A 261 10.99 21.63 2.10
C ALA A 261 12.13 21.97 3.07
N ALA A 262 13.34 22.20 2.57
CA ALA A 262 14.50 22.56 3.38
C ALA A 262 14.28 23.88 4.11
N ARG A 263 13.84 24.93 3.40
CA ARG A 263 13.53 26.23 4.01
C ARG A 263 12.45 26.12 5.09
N HIS A 264 11.38 25.38 4.80
CA HIS A 264 10.28 25.16 5.75
C HIS A 264 10.74 24.43 7.01
N GLY A 265 11.52 23.34 6.86
CA GLY A 265 12.05 22.59 7.99
C GLY A 265 13.11 23.36 8.78
N ALA A 266 14.01 24.08 8.09
CA ALA A 266 15.07 24.87 8.73
C ALA A 266 14.49 26.03 9.56
N ALA A 267 13.47 26.72 9.06
CA ALA A 267 12.80 27.80 9.78
C ALA A 267 12.19 27.31 11.12
N HIS A 268 11.45 26.20 11.09
CA HIS A 268 10.83 25.64 12.29
C HIS A 268 11.87 25.05 13.25
N LEU A 269 12.95 24.45 12.73
CA LEU A 269 14.05 23.96 13.56
C LEU A 269 14.82 25.09 14.23
N ALA A 270 15.11 26.19 13.53
CA ALA A 270 15.81 27.35 14.11
C ALA A 270 15.02 27.97 15.26
N LEU A 271 13.69 28.10 15.10
CA LEU A 271 12.79 28.51 16.19
C LEU A 271 12.88 27.54 17.38
N ALA A 272 12.73 26.23 17.12
CA ALA A 272 12.72 25.23 18.20
C ALA A 272 14.06 25.13 18.93
N VAL A 273 15.19 25.24 18.23
CA VAL A 273 16.53 25.28 18.83
C VAL A 273 16.70 26.51 19.70
N THR A 274 16.22 27.68 19.26
CA THR A 274 16.28 28.92 20.04
C THR A 274 15.49 28.80 21.34
N VAL A 275 14.26 28.27 21.28
CA VAL A 275 13.40 28.08 22.46
C VAL A 275 13.99 27.04 23.40
N ALA A 276 14.46 25.90 22.88
CA ALA A 276 15.08 24.86 23.70
C ALA A 276 16.35 25.38 24.38
N ALA A 277 17.21 26.11 23.67
CA ALA A 277 18.40 26.73 24.24
C ALA A 277 18.05 27.77 25.30
N ALA A 278 17.01 28.58 25.08
CA ALA A 278 16.57 29.61 26.03
C ALA A 278 16.09 29.02 27.36
N VAL A 279 15.27 27.96 27.29
CA VAL A 279 14.73 27.28 28.48
C VAL A 279 15.79 26.45 29.19
N LEU A 280 16.56 25.63 28.46
CA LEU A 280 17.50 24.69 29.08
C LEU A 280 18.73 25.39 29.70
N ARG A 281 19.14 26.55 29.18
CA ARG A 281 20.23 27.36 29.78
C ARG A 281 19.83 28.05 31.08
N GLU A 282 18.53 28.13 31.40
CA GLU A 282 18.06 28.69 32.66
C GLU A 282 18.12 27.67 33.82
N LEU A 283 18.20 26.36 33.52
CA LEU A 283 18.24 25.32 34.52
C LEU A 283 19.60 25.35 35.27
N ASP A 284 19.56 25.62 36.58
CA ASP A 284 20.72 25.67 37.47
C ASP A 284 20.62 24.59 38.57
N PRO A 285 21.67 23.77 38.81
CA PRO A 285 22.91 23.69 38.04
C PRO A 285 22.71 23.16 36.61
N PRO A 286 23.62 23.46 35.65
CA PRO A 286 23.59 22.81 34.34
C PRO A 286 23.82 21.30 34.52
N MET A 287 22.78 20.52 34.23
CA MET A 287 22.75 19.07 34.43
C MET A 287 23.00 18.29 33.14
N ILE A 288 23.33 17.00 33.29
CA ILE A 288 23.46 16.05 32.16
C ILE A 288 22.18 16.10 31.32
N GLY A 289 22.32 16.29 30.00
CA GLY A 289 21.19 16.39 29.07
C GLY A 289 20.71 17.83 28.76
N THR A 290 21.32 18.87 29.33
CA THR A 290 21.00 20.29 29.01
C THR A 290 21.90 20.91 27.93
N GLY A 291 22.97 20.21 27.52
CA GLY A 291 23.89 20.65 26.46
C GLY A 291 23.32 20.51 25.04
N ALA A 292 24.16 20.76 24.02
CA ALA A 292 23.75 20.73 22.62
C ALA A 292 22.95 19.46 22.20
N PRO A 293 23.29 18.22 22.65
CA PRO A 293 22.49 17.03 22.34
C PRO A 293 21.03 17.11 22.84
N GLY A 294 20.81 17.65 24.04
CA GLY A 294 19.46 17.81 24.60
C GLY A 294 18.67 18.94 23.95
N ILE A 295 19.35 20.05 23.62
CA ILE A 295 18.75 21.16 22.88
C ILE A 295 18.29 20.70 21.49
N VAL A 296 19.17 20.05 20.72
CA VAL A 296 18.84 19.56 19.37
C VAL A 296 17.80 18.46 19.42
N GLY A 297 17.93 17.49 20.34
CA GLY A 297 16.96 16.40 20.50
C GLY A 297 15.56 16.93 20.83
N THR A 298 15.46 17.84 21.79
CA THR A 298 14.17 18.45 22.18
C THR A 298 13.59 19.27 21.03
N ALA A 299 14.42 20.03 20.31
CA ALA A 299 13.99 20.82 19.16
C ALA A 299 13.44 19.93 18.03
N VAL A 300 14.17 18.87 17.64
CA VAL A 300 13.73 17.93 16.59
C VAL A 300 12.43 17.22 16.98
N GLY A 301 12.33 16.72 18.21
CA GLY A 301 11.11 16.09 18.72
C GLY A 301 9.91 17.05 18.74
N SER A 302 10.12 18.30 19.14
CA SER A 302 9.07 19.31 19.18
C SER A 302 8.63 19.74 17.77
N VAL A 303 9.56 19.89 16.84
CA VAL A 303 9.24 20.16 15.42
C VAL A 303 8.43 19.01 14.82
N ALA A 304 8.80 17.76 15.08
CA ALA A 304 8.06 16.60 14.59
C ALA A 304 6.61 16.54 15.10
N LEU A 305 6.30 17.15 16.25
CA LEU A 305 4.93 17.29 16.77
C LEU A 305 4.17 18.48 16.17
N VAL A 306 4.84 19.59 15.90
CA VAL A 306 4.19 20.84 15.48
C VAL A 306 3.99 20.89 13.97
N LEU A 307 4.99 20.47 13.20
CA LEU A 307 5.06 20.67 11.75
C LEU A 307 3.95 19.96 10.95
N PRO A 308 3.44 18.76 11.32
CA PRO A 308 2.28 18.15 10.66
C PRO A 308 0.98 18.98 10.70
N GLY A 309 0.85 19.91 11.67
CA GLY A 309 -0.27 20.82 11.77
C GLY A 309 -0.07 22.15 11.05
N ARG A 310 1.05 22.34 10.34
CA ARG A 310 1.42 23.61 9.70
C ARG A 310 1.17 23.58 8.20
N PRO A 311 0.69 24.70 7.62
CA PRO A 311 0.54 24.80 6.18
C PRO A 311 1.93 24.71 5.52
N MET A 312 2.02 23.90 4.47
CA MET A 312 3.20 23.89 3.60
C MET A 312 3.35 25.25 2.88
N PRO A 313 4.57 25.62 2.44
CA PRO A 313 4.80 26.84 1.67
C PRO A 313 3.89 26.90 0.44
N LEU A 314 3.44 28.09 0.05
CA LEU A 314 2.44 28.23 -1.03
C LEU A 314 2.95 27.71 -2.37
N ALA A 315 4.25 27.80 -2.63
CA ALA A 315 4.88 27.28 -3.83
C ALA A 315 5.07 25.74 -3.81
N TYR A 316 4.96 25.09 -2.65
CA TYR A 316 5.29 23.67 -2.48
C TYR A 316 4.42 22.73 -3.34
N PRO A 317 3.08 22.88 -3.44
CA PRO A 317 2.26 22.03 -4.30
C PRO A 317 2.67 22.10 -5.77
N ALA A 318 3.04 23.29 -6.26
CA ALA A 318 3.50 23.50 -7.64
C ALA A 318 4.86 22.84 -7.88
N ALA A 319 5.82 23.01 -6.96
CA ALA A 319 7.13 22.36 -7.02
C ALA A 319 7.02 20.82 -6.95
N LEU A 320 6.12 20.29 -6.11
CA LEU A 320 5.84 18.86 -6.02
C LEU A 320 5.22 18.32 -7.31
N LEU A 321 4.34 19.08 -7.96
CA LEU A 321 3.79 18.73 -9.28
C LEU A 321 4.89 18.75 -10.35
N ALA A 322 5.76 19.76 -10.35
CA ALA A 322 6.90 19.87 -11.28
C ALA A 322 7.87 18.70 -11.13
N ARG A 323 8.21 18.30 -9.89
CA ARG A 323 9.03 17.11 -9.61
C ARG A 323 8.35 15.84 -10.13
N ARG A 324 7.07 15.62 -9.79
CA ARG A 324 6.30 14.47 -10.28
C ARG A 324 6.29 14.37 -11.80
N ARG A 325 6.15 15.50 -12.47
CA ARG A 325 6.23 15.63 -13.93
C ARG A 325 7.61 15.21 -14.44
N ALA A 326 8.70 15.78 -13.93
CA ALA A 326 10.07 15.46 -14.35
C ALA A 326 10.44 13.98 -14.16
N GLU A 327 9.92 13.35 -13.12
CA GLU A 327 10.20 11.95 -12.76
C GLU A 327 9.28 10.94 -13.46
N TYR A 328 8.21 11.39 -14.13
CA TYR A 328 7.23 10.49 -14.73
C TYR A 328 7.81 9.77 -15.96
N ARG A 329 7.97 8.44 -15.86
CA ARG A 329 8.47 7.58 -16.95
C ARG A 329 7.38 6.66 -17.48
N LEU A 330 7.38 6.46 -18.80
CA LEU A 330 6.49 5.55 -19.53
C LEU A 330 7.30 4.40 -20.17
N PRO A 331 6.71 3.21 -20.38
CA PRO A 331 5.34 2.82 -19.99
C PRO A 331 5.23 2.52 -18.49
N ARG A 332 3.99 2.51 -17.98
CA ARG A 332 3.68 2.08 -16.60
C ARG A 332 2.54 1.09 -16.60
N GLN A 333 2.54 0.19 -15.63
CA GLN A 333 1.45 -0.76 -15.45
C GLN A 333 1.24 -1.10 -13.97
N ALA A 334 0.00 -1.34 -13.60
CA ALA A 334 -0.39 -1.84 -12.30
C ALA A 334 -1.64 -2.71 -12.46
N ALA A 335 -1.84 -3.65 -11.53
CA ALA A 335 -3.06 -4.44 -11.46
C ALA A 335 -3.47 -4.58 -10.00
N GLY A 336 -4.77 -4.60 -9.75
CA GLY A 336 -5.32 -4.75 -8.41
C GLY A 336 -6.82 -4.93 -8.45
N CYS A 337 -7.49 -4.72 -7.33
CA CYS A 337 -8.93 -4.75 -7.24
C CYS A 337 -9.47 -3.38 -6.81
N VAL A 338 -10.53 -2.92 -7.47
CA VAL A 338 -11.25 -1.68 -7.12
C VAL A 338 -12.58 -2.03 -6.49
N THR A 339 -12.99 -1.25 -5.49
CA THR A 339 -14.33 -1.37 -4.89
C THR A 339 -15.36 -0.76 -5.82
N VAL A 340 -16.42 -1.50 -6.07
CA VAL A 340 -17.55 -1.09 -6.91
C VAL A 340 -18.75 -0.85 -5.99
N ASP A 341 -19.44 0.25 -6.24
CA ASP A 341 -20.80 0.48 -5.75
C ASP A 341 -21.60 1.17 -6.85
N GLY A 342 -22.92 0.96 -6.86
CA GLY A 342 -23.79 1.51 -7.90
C GLY A 342 -23.39 1.09 -9.33
N HIS A 343 -22.77 -0.09 -9.47
CA HIS A 343 -22.29 -0.64 -10.74
C HIS A 343 -21.22 0.17 -11.50
N CYS A 344 -20.40 0.96 -10.82
CA CYS A 344 -19.32 1.67 -11.49
C CYS A 344 -18.03 1.77 -10.69
N PHE A 345 -16.95 1.95 -11.43
CA PHE A 345 -15.70 2.53 -10.96
C PHE A 345 -15.21 3.52 -12.03
N GLY A 346 -14.16 4.28 -11.73
CA GLY A 346 -13.68 5.33 -12.62
C GLY A 346 -12.17 5.38 -12.74
N LEU A 347 -11.72 6.04 -13.80
CA LEU A 347 -10.36 6.56 -13.95
C LEU A 347 -10.49 8.08 -13.99
N VAL A 348 -10.29 8.73 -12.84
CA VAL A 348 -10.68 10.14 -12.63
C VAL A 348 -9.61 10.93 -11.86
N GLU A 349 -9.55 12.24 -12.08
CA GLU A 349 -8.64 13.18 -11.40
C GLU A 349 -9.06 13.51 -9.95
N GLY A 350 -10.25 13.09 -9.53
CA GLY A 350 -10.83 13.43 -8.22
C GLY A 350 -11.89 12.42 -7.79
N GLU A 351 -12.97 12.91 -7.17
CA GLU A 351 -14.08 12.05 -6.73
C GLU A 351 -14.87 11.48 -7.92
N LEU A 352 -15.45 10.30 -7.70
CA LEU A 352 -16.31 9.64 -8.68
C LEU A 352 -17.60 10.46 -8.87
N PRO A 353 -17.91 10.93 -10.09
CA PRO A 353 -19.19 11.55 -10.37
C PRO A 353 -20.33 10.51 -10.36
N ASN A 354 -21.57 10.99 -10.34
CA ASN A 354 -22.74 10.13 -10.43
C ASN A 354 -22.70 9.28 -11.72
N PRO A 355 -23.07 7.99 -11.65
CA PRO A 355 -23.02 7.10 -12.79
C PRO A 355 -24.00 7.55 -13.89
N PRO A 356 -23.54 7.64 -15.15
CA PRO A 356 -24.40 7.94 -16.29
C PRO A 356 -25.15 6.68 -16.75
N SER A 357 -25.91 6.77 -17.84
CA SER A 357 -26.72 5.65 -18.34
C SER A 357 -25.92 4.62 -19.13
N PHE A 358 -24.72 4.96 -19.63
CA PHE A 358 -23.90 4.13 -20.51
C PHE A 358 -24.61 3.71 -21.81
N ALA A 359 -25.67 4.40 -22.23
CA ALA A 359 -26.52 3.98 -23.35
C ALA A 359 -25.83 4.01 -24.72
N ARG A 360 -24.68 4.69 -24.86
CA ARG A 360 -23.96 4.82 -26.14
C ARG A 360 -23.25 3.54 -26.56
N ASN A 361 -22.44 2.99 -25.67
CA ASN A 361 -21.62 1.80 -25.94
C ASN A 361 -21.85 0.68 -24.92
N GLY A 362 -22.47 0.95 -23.77
CA GLY A 362 -22.76 -0.06 -22.74
C GLY A 362 -21.59 -0.39 -21.82
N LEU A 363 -20.43 0.25 -21.96
CA LEU A 363 -19.21 -0.07 -21.19
C LEU A 363 -18.59 1.15 -20.49
N VAL A 364 -18.32 2.23 -21.19
CA VAL A 364 -17.49 3.33 -20.68
C VAL A 364 -18.05 4.67 -21.14
N GLU A 365 -17.99 5.66 -20.26
CA GLU A 365 -18.45 7.01 -20.55
C GLU A 365 -17.44 8.05 -20.06
N ALA A 366 -17.15 9.04 -20.91
CA ALA A 366 -16.28 10.15 -20.54
C ALA A 366 -17.03 11.12 -19.62
N VAL A 367 -16.37 11.54 -18.55
CA VAL A 367 -16.89 12.50 -17.55
C VAL A 367 -15.88 13.63 -17.37
N SER A 368 -16.28 14.68 -16.65
CA SER A 368 -15.35 15.76 -16.32
C SER A 368 -14.16 15.21 -15.53
N GLY A 369 -12.94 15.38 -16.04
CA GLY A 369 -11.72 14.91 -15.39
C GLY A 369 -11.48 13.39 -15.46
N GLY A 370 -12.13 12.65 -16.35
CA GLY A 370 -11.85 11.21 -16.50
C GLY A 370 -12.87 10.40 -17.28
N VAL A 371 -12.99 9.13 -16.91
CA VAL A 371 -14.01 8.20 -17.43
C VAL A 371 -14.64 7.38 -16.30
N LEU A 372 -15.86 6.91 -16.53
CA LEU A 372 -16.52 5.89 -15.73
C LEU A 372 -16.66 4.59 -16.53
N VAL A 373 -16.56 3.45 -15.85
CA VAL A 373 -16.69 2.11 -16.42
C VAL A 373 -17.85 1.37 -15.73
N ARG A 374 -18.73 0.78 -16.54
CA ARG A 374 -19.94 0.06 -16.10
C ARG A 374 -19.67 -1.41 -15.84
N THR A 375 -20.02 -1.86 -14.63
CA THR A 375 -19.74 -3.22 -14.13
C THR A 375 -20.97 -4.10 -14.01
N GLY A 376 -20.86 -5.39 -14.34
CA GLY A 376 -21.92 -6.37 -14.04
C GLY A 376 -22.24 -6.41 -12.55
N MET A 377 -21.19 -6.40 -11.73
CA MET A 377 -21.24 -6.31 -10.28
C MET A 377 -21.88 -5.00 -9.82
N GLY A 378 -22.87 -5.09 -8.93
CA GLY A 378 -23.55 -3.92 -8.34
C GLY A 378 -22.77 -3.30 -7.19
N THR A 379 -22.42 -4.13 -6.22
CA THR A 379 -21.57 -3.76 -5.09
C THR A 379 -20.58 -4.89 -4.86
N GLY A 380 -19.30 -4.57 -4.65
CA GLY A 380 -18.26 -5.58 -4.41
C GLY A 380 -16.88 -5.13 -4.86
N ARG A 381 -16.08 -6.05 -5.40
CA ARG A 381 -14.75 -5.76 -5.92
C ARG A 381 -14.54 -6.40 -7.27
N VAL A 382 -14.00 -5.64 -8.22
CA VAL A 382 -13.62 -6.15 -9.56
C VAL A 382 -12.12 -6.00 -9.77
N ARG A 383 -11.55 -6.89 -10.58
CA ARG A 383 -10.11 -6.85 -10.91
C ARG A 383 -9.88 -5.92 -12.08
N VAL A 384 -8.93 -5.00 -11.93
CA VAL A 384 -8.57 -4.01 -12.94
C VAL A 384 -7.05 -4.03 -13.14
N SER A 385 -6.62 -4.06 -14.40
CA SER A 385 -5.27 -3.70 -14.80
C SER A 385 -5.29 -2.35 -15.51
N LEU A 386 -4.32 -1.49 -15.20
CA LEU A 386 -4.11 -0.21 -15.85
C LEU A 386 -2.73 -0.21 -16.50
N ARG A 387 -2.68 0.16 -17.78
CA ARG A 387 -1.46 0.33 -18.56
C ARG A 387 -1.45 1.72 -19.17
N VAL A 388 -0.37 2.46 -18.95
CA VAL A 388 -0.15 3.79 -19.51
C VAL A 388 1.01 3.70 -20.50
N LEU A 389 0.74 4.01 -21.76
CA LEU A 389 1.66 3.84 -22.88
C LEU A 389 2.15 5.20 -23.41
N ALA A 390 3.37 5.21 -23.95
CA ALA A 390 3.93 6.38 -24.62
C ALA A 390 3.36 6.58 -26.04
N THR A 391 2.91 5.50 -26.68
CA THR A 391 2.37 5.51 -28.05
C THR A 391 1.02 4.78 -28.09
N PRO A 392 0.18 5.06 -29.11
CA PRO A 392 -1.08 4.35 -29.30
C PRO A 392 -0.88 2.83 -29.38
N PRO A 393 -1.71 2.03 -28.70
CA PRO A 393 -1.65 0.58 -28.82
C PRO A 393 -2.04 0.13 -30.23
N ALA A 394 -1.50 -1.00 -30.67
CA ALA A 394 -1.97 -1.65 -31.90
C ALA A 394 -3.48 -1.99 -31.80
N PRO A 395 -4.20 -2.07 -32.93
CA PRO A 395 -5.57 -2.58 -32.94
C PRO A 395 -5.64 -3.98 -32.30
N PRO A 396 -6.74 -4.33 -31.59
CA PRO A 396 -6.89 -5.67 -31.03
C PRO A 396 -6.83 -6.74 -32.12
N VAL A 397 -5.92 -7.69 -32.00
CA VAL A 397 -5.87 -8.83 -32.93
C VAL A 397 -7.04 -9.79 -32.64
N PRO A 398 -7.65 -10.43 -33.65
CA PRO A 398 -8.82 -11.29 -33.45
C PRO A 398 -8.63 -12.38 -32.39
N ALA A 399 -7.46 -13.01 -32.35
CA ALA A 399 -7.13 -14.04 -31.36
C ALA A 399 -7.16 -13.52 -29.91
N ASP A 400 -6.71 -12.29 -29.67
CA ASP A 400 -6.74 -11.66 -28.35
C ASP A 400 -8.13 -11.09 -28.03
N ALA A 401 -8.84 -10.57 -29.03
CA ALA A 401 -10.16 -9.97 -28.85
C ALA A 401 -11.23 -10.98 -28.44
N VAL A 402 -11.05 -12.28 -28.74
CA VAL A 402 -11.99 -13.36 -28.38
C VAL A 402 -12.08 -13.59 -26.86
N ARG A 403 -11.03 -13.25 -26.09
CA ARG A 403 -11.03 -13.42 -24.63
C ARG A 403 -11.81 -12.34 -23.88
N TRP A 404 -12.23 -11.29 -24.58
CA TRP A 404 -12.94 -10.15 -24.01
C TRP A 404 -14.36 -10.14 -24.56
N ASP A 405 -15.31 -9.68 -23.76
CA ASP A 405 -16.71 -9.58 -24.18
C ASP A 405 -16.99 -8.21 -24.81
N GLU A 406 -16.35 -7.17 -24.29
CA GLU A 406 -16.47 -5.79 -24.79
C GLU A 406 -15.11 -5.12 -24.89
N ILE A 407 -14.92 -4.33 -25.94
CA ILE A 407 -13.70 -3.56 -26.19
C ILE A 407 -14.09 -2.21 -26.82
N VAL A 408 -13.86 -1.12 -26.09
CA VAL A 408 -14.26 0.24 -26.51
C VAL A 408 -13.12 1.23 -26.29
N ASP A 409 -12.86 2.07 -27.29
CA ASP A 409 -11.97 3.23 -27.18
C ASP A 409 -12.79 4.51 -26.98
N VAL A 410 -12.44 5.31 -25.98
CA VAL A 410 -13.01 6.64 -25.73
C VAL A 410 -11.92 7.69 -25.54
N SER A 411 -12.28 8.95 -25.74
CA SER A 411 -11.44 10.11 -25.43
C SER A 411 -11.96 10.85 -24.20
N TRP A 412 -11.05 11.37 -23.39
CA TRP A 412 -11.36 12.38 -22.37
C TRP A 412 -10.26 13.45 -22.34
N THR A 413 -10.60 14.62 -21.81
CA THR A 413 -9.63 15.71 -21.59
C THR A 413 -9.34 15.80 -20.10
N ALA A 414 -8.08 15.62 -19.75
CA ALA A 414 -7.57 15.79 -18.39
C ALA A 414 -7.38 17.30 -18.11
N ALA A 415 -8.02 17.80 -17.06
CA ALA A 415 -7.89 19.22 -16.68
C ALA A 415 -6.55 19.49 -16.00
N ASN A 416 -6.06 18.52 -15.21
CA ASN A 416 -4.83 18.62 -14.44
C ASN A 416 -3.80 17.53 -14.80
N GLY A 417 -4.28 16.37 -15.27
CA GLY A 417 -3.56 15.12 -15.36
C GLY A 417 -3.67 14.27 -14.10
N ALA A 418 -2.94 13.16 -14.06
CA ALA A 418 -2.84 12.28 -12.88
C ALA A 418 -4.14 11.60 -12.43
N ALA A 419 -5.09 11.36 -13.34
CA ALA A 419 -6.25 10.52 -13.07
C ALA A 419 -5.83 9.14 -12.53
N ALA A 420 -6.52 8.67 -11.50
CA ALA A 420 -6.28 7.41 -10.80
C ALA A 420 -7.51 6.51 -10.89
N VAL A 421 -7.32 5.20 -10.72
CA VAL A 421 -8.46 4.28 -10.61
C VAL A 421 -9.13 4.51 -9.26
N ALA A 422 -10.38 4.95 -9.28
CA ALA A 422 -11.18 5.24 -8.11
C ALA A 422 -12.37 4.28 -8.02
N GLY A 423 -12.64 3.82 -6.81
CA GLY A 423 -13.80 3.01 -6.45
C GLY A 423 -14.68 3.70 -5.41
N ALA A 424 -15.83 3.13 -5.12
CA ALA A 424 -16.73 3.67 -4.10
C ALA A 424 -16.03 3.75 -2.72
N GLY A 425 -16.05 4.94 -2.10
CA GLY A 425 -15.41 5.21 -0.81
C GLY A 425 -13.90 5.50 -0.85
N ALA A 426 -13.27 5.50 -2.04
CA ALA A 426 -11.88 5.94 -2.18
C ALA A 426 -11.83 7.46 -2.39
N SER A 427 -11.44 8.20 -1.35
CA SER A 427 -11.04 9.61 -1.52
C SER A 427 -9.70 9.67 -2.26
N ALA A 428 -9.60 10.50 -3.30
CA ALA A 428 -8.39 10.69 -4.10
C ALA A 428 -7.25 11.44 -3.35
N ALA A 429 -7.37 11.63 -2.04
CA ALA A 429 -6.31 12.19 -1.21
C ALA A 429 -5.34 11.08 -0.78
N GLY A 430 -4.09 11.16 -1.24
CA GLY A 430 -3.02 10.25 -0.87
C GLY A 430 -2.86 10.15 0.65
N GLY A 431 -3.31 9.04 1.22
CA GLY A 431 -3.16 8.68 2.62
C GLY A 431 -2.71 7.23 2.72
N THR A 432 -1.61 7.02 3.43
CA THR A 432 -0.88 5.76 3.60
C THR A 432 -1.75 4.57 4.04
N THR A 433 -1.41 3.44 3.44
CA THR A 433 -1.80 2.04 3.69
C THR A 433 -2.09 1.67 5.15
N THR A 434 -3.26 1.09 5.41
CA THR A 434 -3.47 0.14 6.51
C THR A 434 -2.89 -1.22 6.10
N THR A 435 -1.84 -1.65 6.79
CA THR A 435 -1.22 -2.96 6.65
C THR A 435 -2.12 -4.05 7.23
N GLY A 436 -2.96 -4.66 6.39
CA GLY A 436 -3.58 -5.95 6.64
C GLY A 436 -2.76 -7.06 6.00
N VAL A 437 -2.05 -7.85 6.80
CA VAL A 437 -1.31 -9.03 6.33
C VAL A 437 -2.33 -10.10 5.94
N GLY A 438 -2.55 -10.26 4.64
CA GLY A 438 -3.23 -11.39 4.03
C GLY A 438 -2.53 -11.72 2.71
N ALA A 439 -1.73 -12.78 2.72
CA ALA A 439 -1.00 -13.25 1.55
C ALA A 439 -1.97 -13.82 0.50
N GLY A 440 -1.94 -13.27 -0.72
CA GLY A 440 -2.58 -13.84 -1.91
C GLY A 440 -3.30 -12.82 -2.79
N ALA A 441 -2.73 -12.52 -3.96
CA ALA A 441 -3.27 -11.76 -5.09
C ALA A 441 -3.52 -10.23 -4.90
N GLY A 442 -2.57 -9.42 -5.40
CA GLY A 442 -2.72 -8.01 -5.80
C GLY A 442 -3.47 -7.11 -4.83
N SER A 443 -2.74 -6.52 -3.86
CA SER A 443 -3.30 -5.57 -2.91
C SER A 443 -3.92 -4.36 -3.64
N ALA A 444 -5.00 -3.80 -3.11
CA ALA A 444 -5.58 -2.53 -3.57
C ALA A 444 -4.53 -1.38 -3.56
N ALA A 445 -3.46 -1.52 -2.77
CA ALA A 445 -2.35 -0.58 -2.71
C ALA A 445 -1.63 -0.40 -4.05
N ASP A 446 -1.44 -1.48 -4.83
CA ASP A 446 -0.65 -1.41 -6.06
C ASP A 446 -1.34 -0.59 -7.16
N LEU A 447 -2.67 -0.67 -7.23
CA LEU A 447 -3.47 0.08 -8.20
C LEU A 447 -3.61 1.55 -7.81
N GLY A 448 -3.69 1.87 -6.51
CA GLY A 448 -3.79 3.24 -6.00
C GLY A 448 -2.53 4.10 -6.21
N HIS A 449 -1.37 3.48 -6.41
CA HIS A 449 -0.11 4.19 -6.67
C HIS A 449 0.10 4.56 -8.15
N LEU A 450 -0.68 3.99 -9.08
CA LEU A 450 -0.55 4.29 -10.50
C LEU A 450 -1.56 5.35 -10.94
N THR A 451 -1.03 6.49 -11.38
CA THR A 451 -1.80 7.55 -12.03
C THR A 451 -1.46 7.63 -13.52
N THR A 452 -2.40 8.15 -14.31
CA THR A 452 -2.14 8.63 -15.68
C THR A 452 -1.12 9.77 -15.67
N PRO A 453 -0.59 10.20 -16.83
CA PRO A 453 0.45 11.21 -16.84
C PRO A 453 -0.02 12.53 -16.19
N PRO A 454 0.82 13.21 -15.39
CA PRO A 454 0.44 14.37 -14.58
C PRO A 454 0.34 15.68 -15.38
N TRP A 455 0.09 15.58 -16.68
CA TRP A 455 -0.07 16.73 -17.59
C TRP A 455 -1.53 16.84 -18.02
N PRO A 456 -2.06 18.07 -18.16
CA PRO A 456 -3.35 18.27 -18.80
C PRO A 456 -3.28 17.89 -20.28
N GLY A 457 -4.45 17.69 -20.87
CA GLY A 457 -4.58 17.46 -22.31
C GLY A 457 -5.44 16.26 -22.65
N ASP A 458 -5.46 15.93 -23.93
CA ASP A 458 -6.29 14.85 -24.45
C ASP A 458 -5.63 13.49 -24.30
N TYR A 459 -6.41 12.55 -23.80
CA TYR A 459 -6.05 11.16 -23.68
C TYR A 459 -7.10 10.28 -24.34
N ARG A 460 -6.63 9.12 -24.78
CA ARG A 460 -7.49 8.01 -25.17
C ARG A 460 -7.33 6.85 -24.21
N LEU A 461 -8.44 6.17 -24.00
CA LEU A 461 -8.53 4.97 -23.19
C LEU A 461 -9.17 3.88 -24.03
N ARG A 462 -8.55 2.71 -24.05
CA ARG A 462 -9.19 1.46 -24.46
C ARG A 462 -9.59 0.69 -23.20
N VAL A 463 -10.87 0.37 -23.09
CA VAL A 463 -11.42 -0.48 -22.04
C VAL A 463 -11.71 -1.84 -22.62
N TYR A 464 -11.12 -2.87 -22.01
CA TYR A 464 -11.49 -4.26 -22.23
C TYR A 464 -12.30 -4.73 -21.02
N ALA A 465 -13.39 -5.45 -21.25
CA ALA A 465 -14.19 -6.06 -20.19
C ALA A 465 -14.51 -7.52 -20.49
N HIS A 466 -14.50 -8.34 -19.45
CA HIS A 466 -14.90 -9.74 -19.51
C HIS A 466 -15.69 -10.11 -18.25
N GLY A 467 -16.70 -10.98 -18.40
CA GLY A 467 -17.44 -11.60 -17.30
C GLY A 467 -18.60 -10.77 -16.73
N ARG A 468 -19.03 -9.69 -17.40
CA ARG A 468 -20.06 -8.77 -16.89
C ARG A 468 -21.48 -9.36 -16.79
N ASP A 469 -21.75 -10.45 -17.51
CA ASP A 469 -23.03 -11.16 -17.45
C ASP A 469 -23.07 -12.24 -16.35
N GLY A 470 -21.93 -12.56 -15.75
CA GLY A 470 -21.83 -13.55 -14.68
C GLY A 470 -22.18 -13.01 -13.30
N ALA A 471 -22.01 -13.84 -12.27
CA ALA A 471 -22.19 -13.45 -10.86
C ALA A 471 -21.07 -12.53 -10.30
N GLY A 472 -20.35 -11.81 -11.17
CA GLY A 472 -19.26 -10.89 -10.81
C GLY A 472 -17.91 -11.53 -10.48
N GLU A 473 -17.84 -12.85 -10.26
CA GLU A 473 -16.60 -13.52 -9.84
C GLU A 473 -15.49 -13.55 -10.91
N ASP A 474 -15.89 -13.47 -12.18
CA ASP A 474 -15.01 -13.51 -13.34
C ASP A 474 -14.83 -12.14 -13.97
N GLU A 475 -15.38 -11.11 -13.34
CA GLU A 475 -15.44 -9.79 -13.91
C GLU A 475 -14.08 -9.10 -13.83
N THR A 476 -13.50 -8.84 -15.00
CA THR A 476 -12.15 -8.30 -15.14
C THR A 476 -12.09 -7.22 -16.19
N TYR A 477 -11.22 -6.24 -15.95
CA TYR A 477 -11.02 -5.08 -16.80
C TYR A 477 -9.55 -4.85 -17.10
N GLU A 478 -9.24 -4.52 -18.36
CA GLU A 478 -7.95 -3.93 -18.75
C GLU A 478 -8.19 -2.52 -19.29
N LEU A 479 -7.48 -1.54 -18.71
CA LEU A 479 -7.51 -0.14 -19.10
C LEU A 479 -6.17 0.19 -19.77
N VAL A 480 -6.19 0.61 -21.02
CA VAL A 480 -4.99 1.02 -21.75
C VAL A 480 -5.10 2.49 -22.13
N VAL A 481 -4.24 3.31 -21.56
CA VAL A 481 -4.23 4.77 -21.71
C VAL A 481 -3.04 5.22 -22.57
N TRP A 482 -3.26 6.16 -23.47
CA TRP A 482 -2.20 6.86 -24.20
C TRP A 482 -2.63 8.31 -24.49
N SER A 483 -1.67 9.22 -24.64
CA SER A 483 -1.98 10.58 -25.09
C SER A 483 -2.25 10.58 -26.59
N ALA A 484 -3.37 11.20 -26.99
CA ALA A 484 -3.75 11.42 -28.38
C ALA A 484 -4.90 12.43 -28.43
N PRO A 485 -5.02 13.19 -29.54
CA PRO A 485 -6.15 14.11 -29.73
C PRO A 485 -7.50 13.43 -29.56
N ALA A 486 -8.47 14.19 -29.06
CA ALA A 486 -9.85 13.74 -28.96
C ALA A 486 -10.37 13.20 -30.30
N ALA A 487 -11.06 12.07 -30.25
CA ALA A 487 -11.65 11.43 -31.41
C ALA A 487 -12.97 10.73 -31.06
N PRO A 488 -13.80 10.40 -32.07
CA PRO A 488 -14.99 9.60 -31.85
C PRO A 488 -14.69 8.26 -31.19
N GLU A 489 -15.64 7.77 -30.41
CA GLU A 489 -15.54 6.44 -29.80
C GLU A 489 -15.39 5.35 -30.87
N THR A 490 -14.61 4.31 -30.58
CA THR A 490 -14.42 3.16 -31.47
C THR A 490 -14.78 1.89 -30.73
N VAL A 491 -15.82 1.20 -31.20
CA VAL A 491 -16.24 -0.09 -30.62
C VAL A 491 -15.59 -1.22 -31.42
N HIS A 492 -14.67 -1.94 -30.79
CA HIS A 492 -14.00 -3.10 -31.39
C HIS A 492 -14.79 -4.39 -31.15
N ARG A 493 -15.49 -4.49 -30.02
CA ARG A 493 -16.32 -5.64 -29.66
C ARG A 493 -17.42 -5.22 -28.68
N ARG A 494 -18.62 -5.80 -28.83
CA ARG A 494 -19.76 -5.52 -27.95
C ARG A 494 -20.77 -6.67 -27.78
N THR A 495 -20.32 -7.79 -27.20
CA THR A 495 -21.08 -9.05 -27.25
C THR A 495 -21.86 -9.42 -26.00
N ASP A 496 -21.72 -8.67 -24.89
CA ASP A 496 -22.37 -9.05 -23.63
C ASP A 496 -23.83 -8.58 -23.50
N GLN A 497 -24.62 -9.33 -22.73
CA GLN A 497 -26.03 -9.08 -22.53
C GLN A 497 -26.27 -7.79 -21.72
N LEU A 498 -25.38 -7.46 -20.78
CA LEU A 498 -25.43 -6.20 -20.06
C LEU A 498 -25.36 -5.00 -21.00
N GLY A 499 -24.38 -4.98 -21.90
CA GLY A 499 -24.22 -3.94 -22.92
C GLY A 499 -25.43 -3.83 -23.82
N HIS A 500 -25.95 -4.97 -24.31
CA HIS A 500 -27.18 -5.01 -25.10
C HIS A 500 -28.37 -4.37 -24.36
N ARG A 501 -28.58 -4.71 -23.07
CA ARG A 501 -29.65 -4.11 -22.24
C ARG A 501 -29.48 -2.60 -22.09
N LEU A 502 -28.27 -2.13 -21.81
CA LEU A 502 -27.99 -0.71 -21.61
C LEU A 502 -28.20 0.11 -22.88
N ARG A 503 -27.93 -0.48 -24.05
CA ARG A 503 -28.16 0.13 -25.37
C ARG A 503 -29.60 -0.02 -25.87
N GLY A 504 -30.46 -0.77 -25.17
CA GLY A 504 -31.82 -1.06 -25.60
C GLY A 504 -31.90 -1.98 -26.83
N GLU A 505 -30.87 -2.80 -27.05
CA GLU A 505 -30.78 -3.74 -28.17
C GLU A 505 -31.45 -5.08 -27.81
N GLU A 506 -31.85 -5.85 -28.83
CA GLU A 506 -32.33 -7.21 -28.62
C GLU A 506 -31.23 -8.07 -28.00
N LEU A 507 -31.58 -8.83 -26.96
CA LEU A 507 -30.62 -9.64 -26.22
C LEU A 507 -30.15 -10.83 -27.06
N PRO A 508 -28.84 -11.07 -27.19
CA PRO A 508 -28.36 -12.29 -27.80
C PRO A 508 -28.78 -13.49 -26.95
N PRO A 509 -29.06 -14.65 -27.57
CA PRO A 509 -29.41 -15.85 -26.84
C PRO A 509 -28.33 -16.19 -25.81
N VAL A 510 -28.75 -16.59 -24.60
CA VAL A 510 -27.84 -16.99 -23.53
C VAL A 510 -27.03 -18.19 -24.02
N VAL A 511 -25.73 -18.01 -24.23
CA VAL A 511 -24.80 -19.11 -24.46
C VAL A 511 -24.43 -19.67 -23.10
N THR A 512 -25.03 -20.79 -22.72
CA THR A 512 -24.63 -21.51 -21.51
C THR A 512 -23.27 -22.15 -21.76
N VAL A 513 -22.24 -21.64 -21.10
CA VAL A 513 -20.89 -22.20 -21.13
C VAL A 513 -20.79 -23.25 -20.03
N PRO A 514 -20.75 -24.56 -20.35
CA PRO A 514 -20.91 -25.63 -19.35
C PRO A 514 -19.84 -25.60 -18.25
N GLU A 515 -18.64 -25.11 -18.54
CA GLU A 515 -17.53 -25.03 -17.59
C GLU A 515 -17.71 -23.93 -16.53
N THR A 516 -18.61 -22.96 -16.72
CA THR A 516 -18.84 -21.89 -15.72
C THR A 516 -19.20 -22.46 -14.35
N ARG A 517 -19.93 -23.59 -14.29
CA ARG A 517 -20.30 -24.26 -13.04
C ARG A 517 -19.12 -24.88 -12.27
N TYR A 518 -17.94 -24.98 -12.87
CA TYR A 518 -16.74 -25.55 -12.25
C TYR A 518 -15.64 -24.51 -11.98
N ARG A 519 -15.83 -23.25 -12.36
CA ARG A 519 -14.85 -22.17 -12.13
C ARG A 519 -14.54 -21.94 -10.65
N TRP A 520 -15.47 -22.26 -9.76
CA TRP A 520 -15.29 -22.16 -8.31
C TRP A 520 -14.12 -23.02 -7.79
N VAL A 521 -13.75 -24.12 -8.47
CA VAL A 521 -12.67 -25.02 -8.03
C VAL A 521 -11.33 -24.29 -7.94
N ARG A 522 -10.98 -23.51 -8.97
CA ARG A 522 -9.73 -22.72 -9.04
C ARG A 522 -9.81 -21.38 -8.31
N ARG A 523 -11.00 -20.96 -7.88
CA ARG A 523 -11.23 -19.61 -7.32
C ARG A 523 -11.50 -19.64 -5.82
N ARG A 524 -12.38 -20.52 -5.36
CA ARG A 524 -12.91 -20.54 -3.99
C ARG A 524 -12.56 -21.82 -3.22
N SER A 525 -12.29 -22.93 -3.90
CA SER A 525 -12.02 -24.19 -3.18
C SER A 525 -10.68 -24.16 -2.43
N ALA A 526 -10.59 -24.97 -1.36
CA ALA A 526 -9.35 -25.20 -0.62
C ALA A 526 -8.26 -25.89 -1.46
N PHE A 527 -8.61 -26.48 -2.60
CA PHE A 527 -7.74 -27.27 -3.48
C PHE A 527 -7.29 -26.48 -4.73
N ARG A 528 -7.47 -25.15 -4.73
CA ARG A 528 -7.31 -24.32 -5.93
C ARG A 528 -5.92 -24.36 -6.56
N GLU A 529 -4.84 -24.46 -5.78
CA GLU A 529 -3.48 -24.29 -6.31
C GLU A 529 -2.99 -25.52 -7.08
N ALA A 530 -3.17 -26.70 -6.49
CA ALA A 530 -2.79 -27.99 -7.06
C ALA A 530 -3.63 -29.11 -6.44
N ALA A 531 -4.24 -29.94 -7.28
CA ALA A 531 -4.98 -31.12 -6.82
C ALA A 531 -5.28 -32.08 -7.98
N THR A 532 -5.74 -33.29 -7.61
CA THR A 532 -6.35 -34.25 -8.53
C THR A 532 -7.73 -34.61 -8.03
N PHE A 533 -8.75 -34.42 -8.87
CA PHE A 533 -10.11 -34.89 -8.60
C PHE A 533 -10.40 -36.09 -9.48
N THR A 534 -10.74 -37.22 -8.88
CA THR A 534 -11.03 -38.48 -9.58
C THR A 534 -12.40 -38.99 -9.17
N ILE A 535 -13.31 -39.14 -10.12
CA ILE A 535 -14.59 -39.83 -9.91
C ILE A 535 -14.43 -41.28 -10.34
N VAL A 536 -14.82 -42.21 -9.47
CA VAL A 536 -14.86 -43.64 -9.72
C VAL A 536 -16.30 -44.13 -9.58
N VAL A 537 -16.78 -44.88 -10.57
CA VAL A 537 -18.12 -45.48 -10.58
C VAL A 537 -17.98 -47.00 -10.64
N GLY A 538 -18.68 -47.71 -9.78
CA GLY A 538 -18.64 -49.16 -9.61
C GLY A 538 -17.84 -49.65 -8.39
N ALA A 539 -17.17 -48.77 -7.64
CA ALA A 539 -16.27 -49.13 -6.54
C ALA A 539 -16.76 -48.59 -5.19
N SER A 540 -16.42 -49.26 -4.07
CA SER A 540 -16.63 -48.69 -2.73
C SER A 540 -15.51 -47.70 -2.36
N PRO A 541 -15.70 -46.83 -1.35
CA PRO A 541 -14.64 -45.96 -0.86
C PRO A 541 -13.38 -46.73 -0.46
N GLU A 542 -13.51 -47.89 0.18
CA GLU A 542 -12.38 -48.73 0.58
C GLU A 542 -11.64 -49.32 -0.63
N ASP A 543 -12.37 -49.70 -1.68
CA ASP A 543 -11.77 -50.19 -2.93
C ASP A 543 -10.94 -49.09 -3.59
N VAL A 544 -11.46 -47.86 -3.62
CA VAL A 544 -10.74 -46.68 -4.14
C VAL A 544 -9.48 -46.42 -3.32
N VAL A 545 -9.56 -46.39 -1.98
CA VAL A 545 -8.40 -46.19 -1.10
C VAL A 545 -7.30 -47.23 -1.38
N ARG A 546 -7.66 -48.52 -1.52
CA ARG A 546 -6.70 -49.58 -1.85
C ARG A 546 -6.07 -49.39 -3.23
N CYS A 547 -6.84 -48.98 -4.24
CA CYS A 547 -6.32 -48.76 -5.59
C CYS A 547 -5.38 -47.55 -5.68
N PHE A 548 -5.52 -46.58 -4.77
CA PHE A 548 -4.58 -45.48 -4.57
C PHE A 548 -3.35 -45.88 -3.74
N ASP A 549 -3.18 -47.17 -3.43
CA ASP A 549 -2.09 -47.70 -2.61
C ASP A 549 -2.05 -47.13 -1.19
N ALA A 550 -3.24 -46.95 -0.60
CA ALA A 550 -3.43 -46.55 0.78
C ALA A 550 -4.18 -47.64 1.56
N ASP A 551 -4.06 -47.63 2.90
CA ASP A 551 -4.73 -48.59 3.77
C ASP A 551 -6.06 -48.03 4.31
N PRO A 552 -7.24 -48.57 3.91
CA PRO A 552 -8.52 -48.13 4.44
C PRO A 552 -8.69 -48.40 5.95
N GLY A 553 -7.90 -49.31 6.53
CA GLY A 553 -7.87 -49.59 7.96
C GLY A 553 -7.05 -48.59 8.79
N ALA A 554 -6.35 -47.65 8.14
CA ALA A 554 -5.47 -46.68 8.80
C ALA A 554 -5.81 -45.22 8.43
N PRO A 555 -7.05 -44.74 8.69
CA PRO A 555 -7.40 -43.34 8.46
C PRO A 555 -6.61 -42.40 9.38
N CYS A 556 -6.34 -41.18 8.90
CA CYS A 556 -5.71 -40.11 9.67
C CYS A 556 -6.46 -38.78 9.50
N SER A 557 -6.20 -37.82 10.39
CA SER A 557 -6.87 -36.52 10.38
C SER A 557 -6.24 -35.59 9.33
N LEU A 558 -7.07 -35.07 8.41
CA LEU A 558 -6.65 -34.08 7.41
C LEU A 558 -6.13 -32.80 8.07
N SER A 559 -6.84 -32.32 9.08
CA SER A 559 -6.50 -31.13 9.87
C SER A 559 -5.14 -31.28 10.53
N ARG A 560 -4.83 -32.48 11.04
CA ARG A 560 -3.52 -32.80 11.60
C ARG A 560 -2.43 -32.82 10.54
N LEU A 561 -2.67 -33.47 9.39
CA LEU A 561 -1.69 -33.48 8.27
C LEU A 561 -1.34 -32.05 7.83
N ARG A 562 -2.35 -31.17 7.74
CA ARG A 562 -2.18 -29.75 7.39
C ARG A 562 -1.44 -28.97 8.49
N ALA A 563 -1.79 -29.18 9.75
CA ALA A 563 -1.14 -28.50 10.88
C ALA A 563 0.34 -28.88 11.01
N ASP A 564 0.66 -30.15 10.76
CA ASP A 564 2.02 -30.69 10.81
C ASP A 564 2.83 -30.37 9.53
N GLN A 565 2.21 -29.72 8.53
CA GLN A 565 2.81 -29.42 7.22
C GLN A 565 3.43 -30.66 6.55
N ARG A 566 2.80 -31.83 6.71
CA ARG A 566 3.31 -33.06 6.11
C ARG A 566 3.24 -32.99 4.59
N THR A 567 4.30 -33.48 3.94
CA THR A 567 4.43 -33.52 2.47
C THR A 567 4.10 -34.89 1.89
N ASP A 568 3.76 -35.86 2.74
CA ASP A 568 3.37 -37.19 2.31
C ASP A 568 2.07 -37.14 1.49
N PRO A 569 1.98 -37.91 0.39
CA PRO A 569 0.79 -37.93 -0.44
C PRO A 569 -0.35 -38.61 0.31
N TYR A 570 -1.56 -38.09 0.14
CA TYR A 570 -2.76 -38.67 0.72
C TYR A 570 -3.94 -38.52 -0.23
N VAL A 571 -4.94 -39.38 -0.06
CA VAL A 571 -6.22 -39.31 -0.76
C VAL A 571 -7.34 -39.11 0.26
N LEU A 572 -8.27 -38.24 -0.10
CA LEU A 572 -9.55 -38.04 0.56
C LEU A 572 -10.61 -38.75 -0.27
N VAL A 573 -11.53 -39.49 0.35
CA VAL A 573 -12.62 -40.17 -0.37
C VAL A 573 -13.98 -39.77 0.18
N LEU A 574 -14.94 -39.56 -0.72
CA LEU A 574 -16.32 -39.26 -0.39
C LEU A 574 -17.25 -40.10 -1.28
N PRO A 575 -18.13 -40.95 -0.72
CA PRO A 575 -19.21 -41.55 -1.50
C PRO A 575 -20.19 -40.46 -1.96
N LEU A 576 -20.59 -40.50 -3.23
CA LEU A 576 -21.49 -39.51 -3.83
C LEU A 576 -22.95 -39.88 -3.55
N ASP A 577 -23.75 -38.87 -3.23
CA ASP A 577 -25.16 -39.09 -2.90
C ASP A 577 -25.93 -39.62 -4.13
N GLY A 578 -26.78 -40.63 -3.91
CA GLY A 578 -27.65 -41.20 -4.95
C GLY A 578 -27.07 -42.39 -5.71
N ASP A 579 -25.80 -42.76 -5.49
CA ASP A 579 -25.17 -43.97 -6.01
C ASP A 579 -24.14 -44.54 -5.02
N ASP A 580 -24.49 -45.65 -4.37
CA ASP A 580 -23.64 -46.35 -3.37
C ASP A 580 -22.31 -46.87 -3.96
N ARG A 581 -22.14 -46.79 -5.28
CA ARG A 581 -20.95 -47.21 -6.02
C ARG A 581 -20.24 -46.06 -6.73
N ALA A 582 -20.60 -44.80 -6.48
CA ALA A 582 -19.89 -43.64 -6.99
C ALA A 582 -19.07 -42.96 -5.87
N VAL A 583 -17.78 -42.73 -6.12
CA VAL A 583 -16.85 -42.17 -5.14
C VAL A 583 -16.05 -41.04 -5.78
N LEU A 584 -15.98 -39.90 -5.09
CA LEU A 584 -15.04 -38.82 -5.36
C LEU A 584 -13.77 -39.03 -4.53
N ALA A 585 -12.64 -39.19 -5.21
CA ALA A 585 -11.30 -39.15 -4.63
C ALA A 585 -10.64 -37.80 -4.91
N VAL A 586 -10.13 -37.15 -3.87
CA VAL A 586 -9.43 -35.86 -3.96
C VAL A 586 -8.04 -36.00 -3.35
N GLU A 587 -7.02 -35.61 -4.12
CA GLU A 587 -5.65 -35.49 -3.65
C GLU A 587 -5.27 -34.01 -3.57
N ASP A 588 -4.92 -33.51 -2.38
CA ASP A 588 -4.37 -32.16 -2.20
C ASP A 588 -2.90 -32.16 -2.61
N ASN A 589 -2.53 -31.38 -3.63
CA ASN A 589 -1.18 -31.35 -4.20
C ASN A 589 -0.64 -32.74 -4.68
N GLY A 590 -1.51 -33.75 -4.80
CA GLY A 590 -1.18 -35.09 -5.30
C GLY A 590 -1.60 -35.30 -6.75
N PHE A 591 -1.06 -36.35 -7.37
CA PHE A 591 -1.24 -36.65 -8.81
C PHE A 591 -1.45 -38.14 -9.11
N GLN A 592 -1.64 -39.00 -8.10
CA GLN A 592 -1.72 -40.45 -8.32
C GLN A 592 -2.91 -40.83 -9.19
N GLY A 593 -4.05 -40.15 -9.05
CA GLY A 593 -5.25 -40.32 -9.87
C GLY A 593 -5.06 -39.97 -11.35
N SER A 594 -3.93 -39.33 -11.71
CA SER A 594 -3.54 -39.08 -13.11
C SER A 594 -2.62 -40.16 -13.69
N ARG A 595 -2.16 -41.11 -12.89
CA ARG A 595 -1.21 -42.16 -13.30
C ARG A 595 -1.95 -43.36 -13.87
N HIS A 596 -1.41 -43.89 -14.96
CA HIS A 596 -1.98 -45.05 -15.65
C HIS A 596 -2.20 -46.28 -14.74
N PRO A 597 -1.27 -46.70 -13.85
CA PRO A 597 -1.50 -47.86 -12.99
C PRO A 597 -2.68 -47.68 -12.03
N VAL A 598 -2.86 -46.49 -11.46
CA VAL A 598 -3.96 -46.17 -10.54
C VAL A 598 -5.27 -46.14 -11.30
N LEU A 599 -5.35 -45.42 -12.42
CA LEU A 599 -6.56 -45.34 -13.26
C LEU A 599 -6.99 -46.72 -13.79
N SER A 600 -6.04 -47.54 -14.24
CA SER A 600 -6.31 -48.93 -14.63
C SER A 600 -6.77 -49.80 -13.45
N ALA A 601 -6.35 -49.52 -12.21
CA ALA A 601 -6.82 -50.27 -11.05
C ALA A 601 -8.24 -49.84 -10.65
N VAL A 602 -8.48 -48.52 -10.47
CA VAL A 602 -9.77 -48.01 -10.01
C VAL A 602 -10.90 -48.25 -11.02
N SER A 603 -10.61 -48.26 -12.32
CA SER A 603 -11.63 -48.47 -13.36
C SER A 603 -12.02 -49.93 -13.57
N ARG A 604 -11.39 -50.92 -12.92
CA ARG A 604 -11.74 -52.35 -13.10
C ARG A 604 -13.19 -52.69 -12.76
N HIS A 605 -13.82 -51.85 -11.95
CA HIS A 605 -15.19 -52.06 -11.49
C HIS A 605 -16.22 -51.22 -12.27
N GLY A 606 -15.78 -50.41 -13.24
CA GLY A 606 -16.67 -49.58 -14.05
C GLY A 606 -15.92 -48.42 -14.72
N LEU A 607 -16.19 -47.20 -14.27
CA LEU A 607 -15.65 -45.97 -14.88
C LEU A 607 -14.72 -45.26 -13.91
N ALA A 608 -13.63 -44.69 -14.41
CA ALA A 608 -12.86 -43.69 -13.67
C ALA A 608 -12.51 -42.51 -14.58
N ALA A 609 -12.75 -41.29 -14.11
CA ALA A 609 -12.31 -40.09 -14.79
C ALA A 609 -11.64 -39.13 -13.81
N SER A 610 -10.52 -38.56 -14.23
CA SER A 610 -9.66 -37.75 -13.38
C SER A 610 -9.23 -36.46 -14.07
N MET A 611 -9.22 -35.38 -13.29
CA MET A 611 -8.69 -34.08 -13.68
C MET A 611 -7.62 -33.64 -12.68
N PHE A 612 -6.37 -33.51 -13.15
CA PHE A 612 -5.22 -33.05 -12.38
C PHE A 612 -4.78 -31.65 -12.82
N TRP A 613 -4.33 -30.83 -11.86
CA TRP A 613 -3.60 -29.59 -12.10
C TRP A 613 -2.58 -29.29 -11.01
N ASN A 614 -1.56 -28.48 -11.33
CA ASN A 614 -0.58 -28.03 -10.35
C ASN A 614 -0.16 -26.55 -10.51
N ILE A 615 0.71 -26.11 -9.61
CA ILE A 615 1.29 -24.75 -9.59
C ILE A 615 2.15 -24.42 -10.83
N ASN A 616 2.62 -25.44 -11.56
CA ASN A 616 3.39 -25.28 -12.80
C ASN A 616 2.48 -25.14 -14.02
N ALA A 617 1.17 -24.92 -13.81
CA ALA A 617 0.13 -24.83 -14.84
C ALA A 617 -0.01 -26.09 -15.71
N LEU A 618 0.56 -27.22 -15.28
CA LEU A 618 0.38 -28.51 -15.93
C LEU A 618 -1.02 -29.01 -15.62
N THR A 619 -1.73 -29.49 -16.65
CA THR A 619 -3.02 -30.14 -16.49
C THR A 619 -3.03 -31.54 -17.10
N ARG A 620 -3.88 -32.43 -16.59
CA ARG A 620 -4.08 -33.74 -17.21
C ARG A 620 -5.51 -34.22 -17.04
N LEU A 621 -6.17 -34.48 -18.15
CA LEU A 621 -7.49 -35.12 -18.19
C LEU A 621 -7.30 -36.59 -18.56
N SER A 622 -7.86 -37.48 -17.74
CA SER A 622 -7.74 -38.92 -17.94
C SER A 622 -9.08 -39.63 -17.80
N LEU A 623 -9.37 -40.56 -18.72
CA LEU A 623 -10.59 -41.38 -18.73
C LEU A 623 -10.18 -42.86 -18.80
N ALA A 624 -10.81 -43.68 -17.99
CA ALA A 624 -10.58 -45.12 -17.95
C ALA A 624 -11.89 -45.89 -17.73
N ARG A 625 -11.97 -47.08 -18.31
CA ARG A 625 -13.12 -47.97 -18.21
C ARG A 625 -12.66 -49.41 -18.17
N ASP A 626 -13.23 -50.21 -17.28
CA ASP A 626 -13.00 -51.66 -17.18
C ASP A 626 -11.50 -52.05 -17.13
N GLY A 627 -10.68 -51.19 -16.53
CA GLY A 627 -9.23 -51.36 -16.39
C GLY A 627 -8.37 -50.79 -17.54
N GLU A 628 -8.98 -50.34 -18.62
CA GLU A 628 -8.31 -49.72 -19.77
C GLU A 628 -8.32 -48.19 -19.65
N VAL A 629 -7.16 -47.54 -19.83
CA VAL A 629 -7.08 -46.07 -19.90
C VAL A 629 -7.34 -45.63 -21.34
N LEU A 630 -8.53 -45.09 -21.57
CA LEU A 630 -9.01 -44.66 -22.88
C LEU A 630 -8.39 -43.34 -23.35
N ALA A 631 -8.06 -42.45 -22.39
CA ALA A 631 -7.46 -41.15 -22.66
C ALA A 631 -6.62 -40.71 -21.46
N ALA A 632 -5.48 -40.06 -21.71
CA ALA A 632 -4.67 -39.39 -20.68
C ALA A 632 -3.75 -38.35 -21.34
N PHE A 633 -4.18 -37.09 -21.37
CA PHE A 633 -3.54 -36.01 -22.14
C PHE A 633 -3.71 -34.64 -21.45
N GLU A 634 -2.95 -33.63 -21.88
CA GLU A 634 -3.09 -32.25 -21.40
C GLU A 634 -4.07 -31.44 -22.27
N PRO A 635 -5.21 -30.95 -21.73
CA PRO A 635 -6.11 -30.08 -22.47
C PRO A 635 -5.43 -28.78 -22.95
N GLY A 636 -5.49 -28.53 -24.25
CA GLY A 636 -4.93 -27.34 -24.92
C GLY A 636 -3.70 -27.70 -25.76
N PRO A 637 -2.54 -28.02 -25.15
CA PRO A 637 -1.33 -28.40 -25.87
C PRO A 637 -1.44 -29.70 -26.68
N ASP A 638 -2.10 -30.73 -26.13
CA ASP A 638 -2.18 -32.04 -26.76
C ASP A 638 -3.40 -32.18 -27.67
N ALA A 639 -3.30 -33.06 -28.68
CA ALA A 639 -4.44 -33.43 -29.51
C ALA A 639 -5.48 -34.20 -28.69
N VAL A 640 -6.75 -33.86 -28.89
CA VAL A 640 -7.88 -34.53 -28.20
C VAL A 640 -8.03 -35.97 -28.71
N PRO A 641 -7.98 -36.99 -27.85
CA PRO A 641 -8.22 -38.39 -28.25
C PRO A 641 -9.65 -38.64 -28.71
N ASP A 642 -9.84 -39.56 -29.67
CA ASP A 642 -11.16 -39.92 -30.24
C ASP A 642 -12.18 -40.34 -29.18
N ALA A 643 -11.74 -41.00 -28.10
CA ALA A 643 -12.60 -41.41 -26.99
C ALA A 643 -13.25 -40.22 -26.25
N VAL A 644 -12.66 -39.03 -26.34
CA VAL A 644 -13.12 -37.82 -25.66
C VAL A 644 -14.06 -36.99 -26.53
N VAL A 645 -13.90 -37.04 -27.85
CA VAL A 645 -14.67 -36.23 -28.82
C VAL A 645 -16.19 -36.26 -28.59
N PRO A 646 -16.83 -37.42 -28.31
CA PRO A 646 -18.28 -37.47 -28.05
C PRO A 646 -18.73 -36.65 -26.82
N LEU A 647 -17.81 -36.34 -25.90
CA LEU A 647 -18.07 -35.61 -24.66
C LEU A 647 -17.93 -34.08 -24.84
N LEU A 648 -17.47 -33.60 -26.00
CA LEU A 648 -17.09 -32.20 -26.25
C LEU A 648 -18.14 -31.33 -26.96
N ARG A 649 -19.40 -31.76 -27.06
CA ARG A 649 -20.46 -31.13 -27.90
C ARG A 649 -20.45 -29.59 -27.95
N ASP A 650 -20.18 -28.95 -26.82
CA ASP A 650 -20.19 -27.51 -26.52
C ASP A 650 -19.01 -27.10 -25.62
N VAL A 651 -17.95 -27.91 -25.53
CA VAL A 651 -16.76 -27.66 -24.71
C VAL A 651 -15.53 -27.63 -25.61
N ASP A 652 -14.86 -26.49 -25.66
CA ASP A 652 -13.61 -26.32 -26.40
C ASP A 652 -12.38 -26.57 -25.50
N LEU A 653 -11.78 -27.76 -25.60
CA LEU A 653 -10.54 -28.10 -24.89
C LEU A 653 -9.27 -27.49 -25.50
N ALA A 654 -9.32 -26.94 -26.72
CA ALA A 654 -8.14 -26.31 -27.33
C ALA A 654 -7.86 -24.91 -26.75
N GLY A 655 -8.91 -24.22 -26.30
CA GLY A 655 -8.78 -22.91 -25.66
C GLY A 655 -7.93 -22.91 -24.39
N ALA A 656 -7.08 -21.89 -24.23
CA ALA A 656 -6.14 -21.78 -23.10
C ALA A 656 -6.79 -21.44 -21.74
N THR A 657 -8.07 -21.03 -21.73
CA THR A 657 -8.80 -20.62 -20.53
C THR A 657 -9.59 -21.77 -19.91
N ASP A 658 -9.78 -21.71 -18.59
CA ASP A 658 -10.67 -22.60 -17.81
C ASP A 658 -10.42 -24.11 -17.98
N ARG A 659 -9.18 -24.52 -18.31
CA ARG A 659 -8.82 -25.93 -18.56
C ARG A 659 -9.31 -26.91 -17.50
N VAL A 660 -9.18 -26.55 -16.21
CA VAL A 660 -9.66 -27.36 -15.09
C VAL A 660 -11.17 -27.50 -15.10
N ALA A 661 -11.89 -26.39 -15.27
CA ALA A 661 -13.34 -26.38 -15.28
C ALA A 661 -13.90 -27.15 -16.49
N LYS A 662 -13.29 -27.00 -17.67
CA LYS A 662 -13.62 -27.76 -18.89
C LYS A 662 -13.36 -29.26 -18.71
N GLY A 663 -12.22 -29.63 -18.13
CA GLY A 663 -11.90 -31.01 -17.81
C GLY A 663 -12.92 -31.64 -16.87
N LEU A 664 -13.37 -30.91 -15.85
CA LEU A 664 -14.42 -31.38 -14.94
C LEU A 664 -15.80 -31.54 -15.61
N VAL A 665 -16.12 -30.75 -16.64
CA VAL A 665 -17.31 -31.03 -17.47
C VAL A 665 -17.17 -32.37 -18.18
N VAL A 666 -15.99 -32.69 -18.71
CA VAL A 666 -15.74 -33.98 -19.37
C VAL A 666 -15.80 -35.13 -18.37
N VAL A 667 -15.22 -34.96 -17.18
CA VAL A 667 -15.31 -35.94 -16.07
C VAL A 667 -16.77 -36.26 -15.77
N GLU A 668 -17.61 -35.25 -15.55
CA GLU A 668 -19.03 -35.45 -15.28
C GLU A 668 -19.75 -36.14 -16.44
N ARG A 669 -19.51 -35.73 -17.68
CA ARG A 669 -20.17 -36.34 -18.84
C ARG A 669 -19.79 -37.80 -19.01
N PHE A 670 -18.57 -38.16 -18.67
CA PHE A 670 -18.09 -39.53 -18.75
C PHE A 670 -18.64 -40.41 -17.63
N THR A 671 -18.70 -39.90 -16.39
CA THR A 671 -19.08 -40.68 -15.20
C THR A 671 -20.54 -40.54 -14.81
N GLY A 672 -21.26 -39.55 -15.36
CA GLY A 672 -22.62 -39.18 -14.97
C GLY A 672 -22.72 -38.39 -13.66
N HIS A 673 -21.59 -38.05 -13.02
CA HIS A 673 -21.57 -37.50 -11.65
C HIS A 673 -20.84 -36.16 -11.59
N PRO A 674 -21.49 -35.07 -11.12
CA PRO A 674 -20.86 -33.77 -10.97
C PRO A 674 -19.98 -33.67 -9.72
N VAL A 675 -19.02 -32.74 -9.73
CA VAL A 675 -18.29 -32.32 -8.51
C VAL A 675 -18.89 -31.02 -8.00
N LEU A 676 -19.54 -31.08 -6.84
CA LEU A 676 -20.21 -29.92 -6.23
C LEU A 676 -19.34 -29.31 -5.12
N SER A 677 -19.55 -28.03 -4.80
CA SER A 677 -18.88 -27.36 -3.68
C SER A 677 -19.12 -28.09 -2.37
N GLU A 678 -20.36 -28.53 -2.17
CA GLU A 678 -20.81 -29.20 -0.96
C GLU A 678 -20.12 -30.57 -0.78
N HIS A 679 -19.67 -31.22 -1.86
CA HIS A 679 -18.86 -32.42 -1.76
C HIS A 679 -17.50 -32.13 -1.12
N LEU A 680 -16.86 -31.00 -1.47
CA LEU A 680 -15.57 -30.64 -0.89
C LEU A 680 -15.70 -30.08 0.52
N ASP A 681 -16.80 -29.40 0.84
CA ASP A 681 -17.06 -28.99 2.22
C ASP A 681 -17.22 -30.24 3.11
N ARG A 682 -18.04 -31.21 2.68
CA ARG A 682 -18.20 -32.50 3.36
C ARG A 682 -16.89 -33.29 3.49
N ILE A 683 -16.08 -33.35 2.43
CA ILE A 683 -14.82 -34.12 2.47
C ILE A 683 -13.83 -33.51 3.49
N ILE A 684 -13.83 -32.19 3.63
CA ILE A 684 -13.01 -31.47 4.61
C ILE A 684 -13.59 -31.63 6.02
N GLU A 685 -14.90 -31.48 6.18
CA GLU A 685 -15.62 -31.62 7.46
C GLU A 685 -15.50 -33.02 8.04
N ASN A 686 -15.48 -34.05 7.19
CA ASN A 686 -15.26 -35.44 7.62
C ASN A 686 -13.89 -35.62 8.30
N ASP A 687 -12.89 -34.78 7.97
CA ASP A 687 -11.54 -34.81 8.51
C ASP A 687 -10.83 -36.19 8.38
N VAL A 688 -11.15 -36.97 7.34
CA VAL A 688 -10.54 -38.29 7.09
C VAL A 688 -9.68 -38.26 5.83
N ALA A 689 -8.41 -38.61 6.00
CA ALA A 689 -7.43 -38.78 4.94
C ALA A 689 -6.73 -40.15 5.04
N TYR A 690 -6.28 -40.67 3.90
CA TYR A 690 -5.54 -41.93 3.82
C TYR A 690 -4.18 -41.69 3.19
N LEU A 691 -3.10 -42.02 3.91
CA LEU A 691 -1.74 -41.86 3.41
C LEU A 691 -1.47 -42.86 2.30
N ILE A 692 -0.97 -42.35 1.17
CA ILE A 692 -0.58 -43.15 0.01
C ILE A 692 0.86 -43.62 0.22
N ASN A 693 1.11 -44.91 0.06
CA ASN A 693 2.46 -45.45 0.14
C ASN A 693 3.29 -44.92 -1.03
N GLN A 694 4.47 -44.37 -0.72
CA GLN A 694 5.45 -44.02 -1.75
C GLN A 694 6.31 -45.24 -2.06
N HIS A 695 6.22 -45.74 -3.29
CA HIS A 695 7.18 -46.68 -3.86
C HIS A 695 8.36 -45.95 -4.49
#